data_AF-A0A9E3WJL5-F1
#
_entry.id   AF-A0A9E3WJL5-F1
#
_cell.length_a   1.000
_cell.length_b   1.000
_cell.length_c   1.000
_cell.angle_alpha   90.00
_cell.angle_beta   90.00
_cell.angle_gamma   90.00
#
_symmetry.space_group_name_H-M   'P 1'
#
loop_
_entity.id
_entity.type
_entity.pdbx_description
1 polymer ?
#
loop_
_entity_poly.entity_id
_entity_poly.type
_entity_poly.pdbx_seq_one_letter_code
_entity_poly.pdbx_strand_id
1 'polypeptide(L)'
;MTKPVLVRVLIFLSLGFCSSALCADEPLWQPPPKNDSRVLLLKPKPGVGHADVARQHAARRVKVKHTLPLLGDLQLVELPPDASVEATIAAYRASGQFEYVEPDSVLRIADTVPNDPLYSNLYGMAKIQAPLAWDVQTDAADVVVAVIDTGIDSTHPDLSGNLWTNPVDGSHGFRFQNGVEFVGAEDDNGHGTHVAGTIGAAGNNALGVAGCNWKVQLLAIKFLGSGGSGFTSDAVLGFNKVLELKQAGVNVRVTNNSWGGSGNSQALADAMSACEAAGVLNVCAAGNGGSNIDASPTYPAAYPNRGLLSVGATDRADVAAPYSNRGLGAVDLMAPGVSIDSTVPSGACPLCDPSGYRYLSGTSMAAPHVAGVAAALLHLHPELSAYAARDVLLHFDSYDPVADPVARTTSTGGRLNFHKALTNPYADHPVLNRFPSVNPAADQVVVAGQTVSLNVSGSDPDGDPLRASLVRTADFPHAWLLGRMAELVFPAPSAPSFSFAAPSLSLGTSVRYVRSLADGRGGSDVAENSVTVLASDAAGVPPAITGYSVSPTVAPTGTNVWITLSASDPDGGPLLYSVLYGGTGLCCLYANTTAGVAFSQPGSYRLRSTVMDDQLHAVGSASAVAKVGGATNEPPVCVATLDSESGPAPLTVQYDASRSYDPDGVIKRVAVWSDRWNSVGSWNAPATGTIVYNQPGNYWMTLDVEDNQGARDSAEFFITVLAPATRPESPLIGVAPTTLSQTVSQGQNAAGQVLEVWNAGAGTLGYSISDDAPWLSVAPSTGTSTGEHDPIQVTYGTSRLAPGDYSAVITLTGPASDSPRTVAVYLHVNGALVADAQTVGTLEDRPFAVTLTGSGPGGETLTFNVVTPPAKGVLSGVAPSLTYTPNADANGSDRFTFKVSDGQLESAPATVTVAINAVNDPPTFTLRGASVTARKNAGIQSLAGWVTRIRPGPADEAGQTVSFTASNSNPSLFAVQPAIDGAGTLTFRPAKARTGGATVTVFARDDGGTANGGSDQSASRTFTITVR
;
A
#
# COMPACT_ATOMS: atom_id res chain seq x y z
N MET A 1 36.14 -50.10 27.15
CA MET A 1 36.45 -48.75 26.64
C MET A 1 35.82 -48.60 25.25
N THR A 2 34.59 -49.07 24.96
CA THR A 2 33.26 -48.53 25.38
C THR A 2 33.19 -47.03 25.10
N LYS A 3 32.57 -46.51 24.01
CA LYS A 3 31.28 -46.86 23.36
C LYS A 3 30.11 -46.76 24.35
N PRO A 4 28.88 -46.53 23.85
CA PRO A 4 28.16 -45.26 23.71
C PRO A 4 27.02 -45.21 24.77
N VAL A 5 25.76 -44.95 24.37
CA VAL A 5 24.48 -45.20 25.10
C VAL A 5 23.82 -43.90 25.59
N LEU A 6 22.78 -43.35 24.94
CA LEU A 6 21.41 -43.87 24.73
C LEU A 6 20.54 -43.65 25.99
N VAL A 7 19.22 -43.58 25.77
CA VAL A 7 18.13 -43.87 26.73
C VAL A 7 17.65 -42.62 27.50
N ARG A 8 16.39 -42.19 27.51
CA ARG A 8 15.11 -42.86 27.19
C ARG A 8 14.03 -41.81 26.88
N VAL A 9 13.27 -42.09 25.84
CA VAL A 9 11.84 -41.77 25.78
C VAL A 9 11.16 -42.37 27.03
N LEU A 10 10.37 -41.55 27.74
CA LEU A 10 9.28 -42.07 28.56
C LEU A 10 8.00 -41.37 28.12
N ILE A 11 7.28 -42.07 27.26
CA ILE A 11 5.85 -41.90 27.06
C ILE A 11 5.18 -42.31 28.37
N PHE A 12 4.42 -41.39 28.97
CA PHE A 12 3.26 -41.76 29.77
C PHE A 12 2.03 -41.14 29.11
N LEU A 13 1.21 -42.00 28.52
CA LEU A 13 -0.21 -41.74 28.32
C LEU A 13 -0.84 -41.53 29.69
N SER A 14 -1.55 -40.43 29.89
CA SER A 14 -2.67 -40.38 30.83
C SER A 14 -3.75 -39.44 30.30
N LEU A 15 -4.81 -40.05 29.77
CA LEU A 15 -6.15 -39.46 29.72
C LEU A 15 -6.56 -39.05 31.14
N GLY A 16 -7.11 -37.84 31.31
CA GLY A 16 -7.72 -37.43 32.57
C GLY A 16 -7.97 -35.94 32.69
N PHE A 17 -9.21 -35.53 32.40
CA PHE A 17 -9.83 -34.28 32.84
C PHE A 17 -9.45 -33.89 34.29
N CYS A 18 -9.02 -32.64 34.53
CA CYS A 18 -9.72 -31.68 35.41
C CYS A 18 -8.90 -30.41 35.69
N SER A 19 -9.59 -29.27 35.58
CA SER A 19 -9.61 -28.17 36.56
C SER A 19 -8.38 -27.26 36.72
N SER A 20 -8.58 -26.03 36.24
CA SER A 20 -8.37 -24.75 36.94
C SER A 20 -7.07 -24.48 37.69
N ALA A 21 -6.49 -23.33 37.32
CA ALA A 21 -5.60 -22.47 38.10
C ALA A 21 -4.16 -22.95 38.28
N LEU A 22 -3.28 -22.44 37.42
CA LEU A 22 -1.96 -21.91 37.80
C LEU A 22 -1.33 -21.21 36.58
N CYS A 23 -1.78 -19.97 36.32
CA CYS A 23 -0.93 -18.94 35.73
C CYS A 23 -0.98 -17.80 36.74
N ALA A 24 0.11 -17.70 37.51
CA ALA A 24 0.36 -16.61 38.41
C ALA A 24 0.62 -15.33 37.61
N ASP A 25 0.17 -14.23 38.18
CA ASP A 25 0.23 -12.87 37.65
C ASP A 25 1.65 -12.39 37.36
N GLU A 26 1.83 -11.77 36.19
CA GLU A 26 2.27 -10.36 35.96
C GLU A 26 3.09 -10.20 34.66
N PRO A 27 3.06 -9.03 33.98
CA PRO A 27 2.35 -7.83 34.39
C PRO A 27 1.17 -7.49 33.48
N LEU A 28 0.12 -7.01 34.14
CA LEU A 28 -0.81 -6.04 33.58
C LEU A 28 0.01 -4.95 32.88
N TRP A 29 -0.49 -4.46 31.74
CA TRP A 29 0.00 -3.28 31.05
C TRP A 29 0.68 -2.30 32.01
N GLN A 30 2.00 -2.21 31.93
CA GLN A 30 2.69 -1.09 32.52
C GLN A 30 2.37 0.12 31.63
N PRO A 31 1.89 1.24 32.17
CA PRO A 31 1.85 2.47 31.40
C PRO A 31 3.26 2.71 30.82
N PRO A 32 3.34 3.30 29.62
CA PRO A 32 4.63 3.61 28.99
C PRO A 32 5.56 4.29 30.02
N PRO A 33 6.88 4.04 29.97
CA PRO A 33 7.81 4.52 30.98
C PRO A 33 7.56 5.99 31.28
N LYS A 34 7.45 6.33 32.58
CA LYS A 34 7.35 7.72 33.07
C LYS A 34 8.37 8.58 32.33
N ASN A 35 7.88 9.67 31.73
CA ASN A 35 8.62 10.85 31.26
C ASN A 35 10.07 10.89 31.75
N ASP A 36 11.02 10.60 30.87
CA ASP A 36 12.43 10.95 31.09
C ASP A 36 12.87 11.95 30.02
N SER A 37 12.14 13.06 29.89
CA SER A 37 12.71 14.25 29.27
C SER A 37 13.90 14.67 30.15
N ARG A 38 15.11 14.49 29.63
CA ARG A 38 16.34 14.92 30.32
C ARG A 38 16.54 16.43 30.25
N VAL A 39 15.45 17.19 30.11
CA VAL A 39 15.43 18.64 30.00
C VAL A 39 14.65 19.20 31.19
N LEU A 40 15.21 20.22 31.84
CA LEU A 40 14.60 20.95 32.93
C LEU A 40 14.34 22.40 32.53
N LEU A 41 13.24 22.96 33.03
CA LEU A 41 12.89 24.36 32.98
C LEU A 41 13.29 25.02 34.30
N LEU A 42 14.16 26.03 34.25
CA LEU A 42 14.65 26.74 35.44
C LEU A 42 14.52 28.24 35.28
N LYS A 43 13.80 28.88 36.18
CA LYS A 43 13.69 30.34 36.21
C LYS A 43 14.50 30.92 37.37
N PRO A 44 15.58 31.68 37.12
CA PRO A 44 16.32 32.37 38.19
C PRO A 44 15.45 33.40 38.91
N LYS A 45 15.70 33.63 40.21
CA LYS A 45 15.03 34.71 40.95
C LYS A 45 15.54 36.08 40.50
N PRO A 46 14.69 37.13 40.51
CA PRO A 46 15.13 38.49 40.23
C PRO A 46 16.33 38.91 41.09
N GLY A 47 17.41 39.38 40.45
CA GLY A 47 18.63 39.82 41.13
C GLY A 47 19.71 38.74 41.30
N VAL A 48 19.48 37.49 40.91
CA VAL A 48 20.54 36.47 40.84
C VAL A 48 21.39 36.73 39.59
N GLY A 49 22.71 36.91 39.77
CA GLY A 49 23.61 37.21 38.67
C GLY A 49 23.84 36.02 37.73
N HIS A 50 24.05 36.27 36.45
CA HIS A 50 24.33 35.23 35.44
C HIS A 50 25.52 34.33 35.81
N ALA A 51 26.53 34.88 36.51
CA ALA A 51 27.67 34.12 36.99
C ALA A 51 27.30 33.09 38.06
N ASP A 52 26.26 33.34 38.86
CA ASP A 52 25.81 32.44 39.93
C ASP A 52 25.03 31.26 39.35
N VAL A 53 24.14 31.56 38.39
CA VAL A 53 23.41 30.57 37.59
C VAL A 53 24.38 29.67 36.82
N ALA A 54 25.39 30.24 36.16
CA ALA A 54 26.42 29.48 35.45
C ALA A 54 27.22 28.55 36.38
N ARG A 55 27.52 28.96 37.63
CA ARG A 55 28.17 28.09 38.62
C ARG A 55 27.28 26.91 39.02
N GLN A 56 25.97 27.12 39.16
CA GLN A 56 25.04 26.02 39.44
C GLN A 56 24.97 25.02 38.28
N HIS A 57 25.00 25.50 37.03
CA HIS A 57 25.02 24.63 35.85
C HIS A 57 26.30 23.83 35.72
N ALA A 58 27.45 24.48 35.89
CA ALA A 58 28.76 23.83 35.86
C ALA A 58 28.89 22.74 36.93
N ALA A 59 28.42 22.99 38.16
CA ALA A 59 28.43 22.00 39.24
C ALA A 59 27.60 20.74 38.95
N ARG A 60 26.64 20.83 38.03
CA ARG A 60 25.71 19.74 37.69
C ARG A 60 25.92 19.19 36.28
N ARG A 61 26.94 19.68 35.56
CA ARG A 61 27.31 19.24 34.19
C ARG A 61 26.14 19.35 33.20
N VAL A 62 25.26 20.32 33.39
CA VAL A 62 24.11 20.52 32.48
C VAL A 62 24.47 21.40 31.31
N LYS A 63 23.80 21.21 30.17
CA LYS A 63 23.95 22.03 28.97
C LYS A 63 22.73 22.94 28.80
N VAL A 64 22.94 24.25 28.74
CA VAL A 64 21.84 25.19 28.44
C VAL A 64 21.47 25.06 26.97
N LYS A 65 20.22 24.68 26.67
CA LYS A 65 19.69 24.57 25.30
C LYS A 65 19.14 25.90 24.81
N HIS A 66 18.33 26.56 25.64
CA HIS A 66 17.73 27.85 25.31
C HIS A 66 17.64 28.74 26.55
N THR A 67 17.66 30.05 26.34
CA THR A 67 17.31 31.07 27.33
C THR A 67 16.19 31.92 26.75
N LEU A 68 15.17 32.22 27.55
CA LEU A 68 13.96 32.93 27.17
C LEU A 68 13.92 34.27 27.94
N PRO A 69 14.55 35.35 27.41
CA PRO A 69 14.77 36.58 28.17
C PRO A 69 13.47 37.31 28.52
N LEU A 70 12.47 37.23 27.64
CA LEU A 70 11.15 37.83 27.83
C LEU A 70 10.34 37.16 28.97
N LEU A 71 10.77 36.00 29.45
CA LEU A 71 10.15 35.26 30.55
C LEU A 71 10.98 35.32 31.85
N GLY A 72 11.79 36.37 32.02
CA GLY A 72 12.67 36.54 33.18
C GLY A 72 13.85 35.58 33.15
N ASP A 73 14.48 35.45 31.98
CA ASP A 73 15.64 34.58 31.72
C ASP A 73 15.41 33.10 32.07
N LEU A 74 14.19 32.60 31.83
CA LEU A 74 13.89 31.16 31.94
C LEU A 74 14.84 30.36 31.04
N GLN A 75 15.48 29.33 31.59
CA GLN A 75 16.44 28.49 30.87
C GLN A 75 15.93 27.06 30.74
N LEU A 76 16.14 26.48 29.55
CA LEU A 76 15.99 25.06 29.28
C LEU A 76 17.37 24.43 29.40
N VAL A 77 17.56 23.49 30.32
CA VAL A 77 18.86 22.81 30.50
C VAL A 77 18.74 21.31 30.38
N GLU A 78 19.69 20.71 29.69
CA GLU A 78 19.79 19.28 29.46
C GLU A 78 20.73 18.63 30.47
N LEU A 79 20.24 17.55 31.09
CA LEU A 79 20.95 16.74 32.08
C LEU A 79 21.88 15.73 31.39
N PRO A 80 23.04 15.42 31.99
CA PRO A 80 23.89 14.36 31.47
C PRO A 80 23.24 12.97 31.63
N PRO A 81 23.65 11.96 30.85
CA PRO A 81 23.01 10.63 30.83
C PRO A 81 23.02 9.91 32.18
N ASP A 82 23.97 10.24 33.05
CA ASP A 82 24.16 9.64 34.38
C ASP A 82 23.43 10.40 35.51
N ALA A 83 22.82 11.56 35.25
CA ALA A 83 22.15 12.36 36.28
C ALA A 83 20.69 11.92 36.51
N SER A 84 20.30 11.88 37.78
CA SER A 84 18.89 11.73 38.19
C SER A 84 18.17 13.08 38.08
N VAL A 85 17.03 13.09 37.38
CA VAL A 85 16.14 14.25 37.23
C VAL A 85 15.69 14.78 38.59
N GLU A 86 15.19 13.88 39.45
CA GLU A 86 14.66 14.22 40.78
C GLU A 86 15.74 14.79 41.70
N ALA A 87 16.91 14.15 41.77
CA ALA A 87 18.03 14.64 42.57
C ALA A 87 18.55 16.00 42.07
N THR A 88 18.54 16.22 40.75
CA THR A 88 19.02 17.47 40.16
C THR A 88 18.04 18.63 40.41
N ILE A 89 16.73 18.38 40.31
CA ILE A 89 15.69 19.35 40.69
C ILE A 89 15.84 19.72 42.17
N ALA A 90 15.98 18.74 43.06
CA ALA A 90 16.19 18.98 44.49
C ALA A 90 17.44 19.82 44.75
N ALA A 91 18.54 19.55 44.04
CA ALA A 91 19.79 20.29 44.16
C ALA A 91 19.67 21.74 43.67
N TYR A 92 18.94 22.02 42.59
CA TYR A 92 18.70 23.40 42.16
C TYR A 92 17.77 24.16 43.12
N ARG A 93 16.72 23.50 43.63
CA ARG A 93 15.83 24.10 44.64
C ARG A 93 16.58 24.43 45.94
N ALA A 94 17.48 23.55 46.38
CA ALA A 94 18.31 23.75 47.56
C ALA A 94 19.26 24.97 47.46
N SER A 95 19.61 25.40 46.24
CA SER A 95 20.44 26.61 46.05
C SER A 95 19.70 27.91 46.46
N GLY A 96 18.37 27.90 46.50
CA GLY A 96 17.55 29.07 46.77
C GLY A 96 17.56 30.15 45.66
N GLN A 97 18.29 29.93 44.57
CA GLN A 97 18.52 30.90 43.48
C GLN A 97 17.46 30.88 42.38
N PHE A 98 16.58 29.87 42.35
CA PHE A 98 15.58 29.69 41.31
C PHE A 98 14.17 29.87 41.89
N GLU A 99 13.30 30.57 41.15
CA GLU A 99 11.89 30.76 41.46
C GLU A 99 11.15 29.43 41.34
N TYR A 100 11.43 28.69 40.27
CA TYR A 100 11.01 27.31 40.09
C TYR A 100 12.03 26.53 39.27
N VAL A 101 11.96 25.20 39.45
CA VAL A 101 12.73 24.20 38.73
C VAL A 101 11.80 23.02 38.54
N GLU A 102 11.53 22.68 37.28
CA GLU A 102 10.57 21.64 36.92
C GLU A 102 11.03 20.84 35.70
N PRO A 103 10.60 19.59 35.55
CA PRO A 103 10.89 18.80 34.36
C PRO A 103 10.11 19.35 33.17
N ASP A 104 10.71 19.32 31.98
CA ASP A 104 10.05 19.65 30.73
C ASP A 104 9.04 18.54 30.38
N SER A 105 7.82 18.69 30.88
CA SER A 105 6.81 17.63 30.83
C SER A 105 6.18 17.57 29.44
N VAL A 106 6.08 16.37 28.86
CA VAL A 106 5.31 16.17 27.62
C VAL A 106 3.87 16.59 27.86
N LEU A 107 3.42 17.63 27.15
CA LEU A 107 2.01 18.03 27.11
C LEU A 107 1.30 17.17 26.07
N ARG A 108 0.16 16.57 26.44
CA ARG A 108 -0.71 15.79 25.55
C ARG A 108 -2.12 16.38 25.54
N ILE A 109 -2.82 16.26 24.41
CA ILE A 109 -4.27 16.49 24.33
C ILE A 109 -4.98 15.39 25.15
N ALA A 110 -6.19 15.66 25.65
CA ALA A 110 -6.99 14.68 26.39
C ALA A 110 -7.38 13.52 25.47
N ASP A 111 -6.99 12.29 25.81
CA ASP A 111 -7.23 11.08 25.00
C ASP A 111 -8.75 10.93 24.68
N THR A 112 -9.10 10.86 23.41
CA THR A 112 -10.47 10.64 22.92
C THR A 112 -10.83 9.15 23.09
N VAL A 113 -11.36 8.80 24.26
CA VAL A 113 -11.76 7.43 24.60
C VAL A 113 -13.30 7.30 24.53
N PRO A 114 -13.85 6.35 23.74
CA PRO A 114 -15.29 6.11 23.68
C PRO A 114 -15.81 5.60 25.03
N ASN A 115 -17.05 5.96 25.39
CA ASN A 115 -17.70 5.55 26.65
C ASN A 115 -18.45 4.21 26.54
N ASP A 116 -18.31 3.57 25.38
CA ASP A 116 -18.97 2.34 24.93
C ASP A 116 -18.54 1.14 25.80
N PRO A 117 -19.49 0.39 26.41
CA PRO A 117 -19.17 -0.64 27.41
C PRO A 117 -18.28 -1.79 26.91
N LEU A 118 -18.27 -2.07 25.60
CA LEU A 118 -17.45 -3.12 25.01
C LEU A 118 -16.13 -2.60 24.42
N TYR A 119 -15.77 -1.32 24.59
CA TYR A 119 -14.52 -0.76 24.06
C TYR A 119 -13.27 -1.56 24.45
N SER A 120 -13.21 -2.11 25.67
CA SER A 120 -12.09 -2.93 26.13
C SER A 120 -11.91 -4.23 25.35
N ASN A 121 -12.94 -4.70 24.65
CA ASN A 121 -12.89 -5.87 23.78
C ASN A 121 -12.28 -5.56 22.40
N LEU A 122 -12.28 -4.28 21.99
CA LEU A 122 -11.92 -3.82 20.64
C LEU A 122 -10.42 -3.73 20.42
N TYR A 123 -9.73 -4.85 20.61
CA TYR A 123 -8.28 -4.91 20.40
C TYR A 123 -7.89 -4.58 18.96
N GLY A 124 -8.74 -4.89 17.97
CA GLY A 124 -8.50 -4.57 16.57
C GLY A 124 -8.31 -3.07 16.37
N MET A 125 -9.21 -2.27 16.96
CA MET A 125 -9.13 -0.80 16.99
C MET A 125 -7.83 -0.32 17.66
N ALA A 126 -7.49 -0.87 18.83
CA ALA A 126 -6.24 -0.54 19.50
C ALA A 126 -5.00 -0.92 18.64
N LYS A 127 -5.06 -2.04 17.92
CA LYS A 127 -3.95 -2.57 17.12
C LYS A 127 -3.65 -1.71 15.90
N ILE A 128 -4.69 -1.15 15.27
CA ILE A 128 -4.55 -0.19 14.17
C ILE A 128 -4.33 1.24 14.67
N GLN A 129 -4.09 1.48 15.97
CA GLN A 129 -3.92 2.81 16.54
C GLN A 129 -5.15 3.74 16.37
N ALA A 130 -6.36 3.17 16.38
CA ALA A 130 -7.59 3.95 16.31
C ALA A 130 -7.73 5.00 17.43
N PRO A 131 -7.32 4.75 18.70
CA PRO A 131 -7.40 5.79 19.74
C PRO A 131 -6.63 7.07 19.39
N LEU A 132 -5.46 6.96 18.77
CA LEU A 132 -4.70 8.13 18.29
C LEU A 132 -5.34 8.75 17.05
N ALA A 133 -6.01 7.94 16.22
CA ALA A 133 -6.73 8.45 15.05
C ALA A 133 -7.99 9.22 15.47
N TRP A 134 -8.69 8.80 16.52
CA TRP A 134 -9.88 9.48 17.05
C TRP A 134 -9.58 10.86 17.64
N ASP A 135 -8.35 11.11 18.09
CA ASP A 135 -7.90 12.46 18.45
C ASP A 135 -7.78 13.39 17.24
N VAL A 136 -7.64 12.83 16.02
CA VAL A 136 -7.60 13.56 14.76
C VAL A 136 -8.99 13.64 14.15
N GLN A 137 -9.71 12.52 14.09
CA GLN A 137 -11.00 12.40 13.43
C GLN A 137 -11.85 11.25 14.00
N THR A 138 -13.13 11.53 14.26
CA THR A 138 -14.18 10.55 14.56
C THR A 138 -15.38 10.63 13.61
N ASP A 139 -15.50 11.70 12.83
CA ASP A 139 -16.68 12.05 12.03
C ASP A 139 -16.35 12.03 10.53
N ALA A 140 -16.95 11.09 9.81
CA ALA A 140 -16.94 10.97 8.36
C ALA A 140 -18.39 10.98 7.82
N ALA A 141 -19.29 11.75 8.44
CA ALA A 141 -20.73 11.71 8.13
C ALA A 141 -21.11 12.15 6.70
N ASP A 142 -20.23 12.80 5.96
CA ASP A 142 -20.42 13.14 4.55
C ASP A 142 -20.01 12.01 3.60
N VAL A 143 -19.27 11.01 4.06
CA VAL A 143 -18.80 9.87 3.27
C VAL A 143 -19.76 8.70 3.38
N VAL A 144 -20.17 8.16 2.23
CA VAL A 144 -20.95 6.92 2.15
C VAL A 144 -20.04 5.73 1.87
N VAL A 145 -20.11 4.72 2.74
CA VAL A 145 -19.46 3.41 2.60
C VAL A 145 -20.51 2.38 2.24
N ALA A 146 -20.40 1.77 1.06
CA ALA A 146 -21.29 0.72 0.61
C ALA A 146 -20.81 -0.65 1.12
N VAL A 147 -21.61 -1.27 1.99
CA VAL A 147 -21.38 -2.63 2.49
C VAL A 147 -22.08 -3.60 1.55
N ILE A 148 -21.33 -4.20 0.64
CA ILE A 148 -21.83 -5.17 -0.35
C ILE A 148 -21.74 -6.57 0.26
N ASP A 149 -22.81 -7.04 0.89
CA ASP A 149 -22.77 -8.20 1.80
C ASP A 149 -24.16 -8.87 1.98
N THR A 150 -24.47 -9.41 3.17
CA THR A 150 -25.75 -10.01 3.56
C THR A 150 -26.81 -8.98 3.97
N GLY A 151 -26.53 -7.69 3.88
CA GLY A 151 -27.39 -6.62 4.38
C GLY A 151 -26.91 -6.05 5.72
N ILE A 152 -27.66 -5.10 6.27
CA ILE A 152 -27.39 -4.50 7.58
C ILE A 152 -28.71 -4.45 8.38
N ASP A 153 -28.70 -4.84 9.64
CA ASP A 153 -29.82 -4.64 10.57
C ASP A 153 -30.07 -3.14 10.76
N SER A 154 -31.14 -2.63 10.15
CA SER A 154 -31.43 -1.19 10.21
C SER A 154 -31.85 -0.69 11.60
N THR A 155 -32.25 -1.62 12.47
CA THR A 155 -32.77 -1.32 13.81
C THR A 155 -31.71 -1.40 14.89
N HIS A 156 -30.49 -1.84 14.55
CA HIS A 156 -29.43 -1.97 15.54
C HIS A 156 -29.10 -0.59 16.16
N PRO A 157 -29.16 -0.44 17.49
CA PRO A 157 -29.08 0.86 18.14
C PRO A 157 -27.74 1.56 17.90
N ASP A 158 -26.68 0.77 17.71
CA ASP A 158 -25.32 1.24 17.45
C ASP A 158 -25.05 1.61 15.98
N LEU A 159 -25.97 1.29 15.07
CA LEU A 159 -25.82 1.52 13.62
C LEU A 159 -26.86 2.47 13.05
N SER A 160 -28.09 2.45 13.57
CA SER A 160 -29.25 3.15 12.98
C SER A 160 -29.01 4.64 12.70
N GLY A 161 -28.22 5.33 13.54
CA GLY A 161 -27.85 6.74 13.33
C GLY A 161 -26.84 7.00 12.22
N ASN A 162 -26.11 5.96 11.79
CA ASN A 162 -25.06 5.99 10.78
C ASN A 162 -25.47 5.31 9.47
N LEU A 163 -26.75 4.95 9.29
CA LEU A 163 -27.21 4.37 8.02
C LEU A 163 -27.49 5.46 6.99
N TRP A 164 -27.01 5.25 5.76
CA TRP A 164 -27.45 6.05 4.62
C TRP A 164 -28.96 5.88 4.46
N THR A 165 -29.68 6.97 4.16
CA THR A 165 -31.13 6.93 3.99
C THR A 165 -31.47 7.37 2.57
N ASN A 166 -32.20 6.52 1.85
CA ASN A 166 -32.67 6.81 0.52
C ASN A 166 -33.68 7.97 0.57
N PRO A 167 -33.41 9.11 -0.08
CA PRO A 167 -34.32 10.25 -0.06
C PRO A 167 -35.66 9.96 -0.77
N VAL A 168 -35.76 8.89 -1.56
CA VAL A 168 -36.96 8.53 -2.32
C VAL A 168 -37.98 7.78 -1.45
N ASP A 169 -37.54 6.81 -0.65
CA ASP A 169 -38.43 5.87 0.06
C ASP A 169 -38.08 5.65 1.53
N GLY A 170 -37.00 6.27 2.03
CA GLY A 170 -36.55 6.14 3.41
C GLY A 170 -35.86 4.82 3.74
N SER A 171 -35.65 3.94 2.76
CA SER A 171 -34.89 2.69 2.97
C SER A 171 -33.39 2.95 3.15
N HIS A 172 -32.68 1.99 3.73
CA HIS A 172 -31.25 2.11 4.02
C HIS A 172 -30.33 1.35 3.05
N GLY A 173 -30.90 0.87 1.94
CA GLY A 173 -30.15 0.02 1.01
C GLY A 173 -31.00 -0.68 -0.05
N PHE A 174 -30.33 -1.53 -0.83
CA PHE A 174 -30.88 -2.26 -1.97
C PHE A 174 -30.51 -3.74 -1.88
N ARG A 175 -31.43 -4.64 -2.24
CA ARG A 175 -31.15 -6.08 -2.34
C ARG A 175 -31.27 -6.58 -3.78
N PHE A 176 -30.41 -7.52 -4.15
CA PHE A 176 -30.36 -8.16 -5.46
C PHE A 176 -30.50 -9.67 -5.28
N GLN A 177 -31.43 -10.26 -6.03
CA GLN A 177 -31.67 -11.69 -5.98
C GLN A 177 -32.09 -12.20 -7.36
N ASN A 178 -31.33 -13.13 -7.92
CA ASN A 178 -31.60 -13.75 -9.22
C ASN A 178 -31.76 -12.73 -10.35
N GLY A 179 -30.90 -11.70 -10.37
CA GLY A 179 -30.91 -10.64 -11.39
C GLY A 179 -31.96 -9.56 -11.20
N VAL A 180 -32.68 -9.54 -10.08
CA VAL A 180 -33.75 -8.58 -9.79
C VAL A 180 -33.38 -7.69 -8.61
N GLU A 181 -33.58 -6.38 -8.77
CA GLU A 181 -33.41 -5.37 -7.73
C GLU A 181 -34.68 -5.21 -6.88
N PHE A 182 -34.51 -5.05 -5.57
CA PHE A 182 -35.56 -4.66 -4.65
C PHE A 182 -35.08 -3.61 -3.64
N VAL A 183 -36.00 -2.77 -3.18
CA VAL A 183 -35.76 -1.78 -2.12
C VAL A 183 -35.59 -2.46 -0.76
N GLY A 184 -34.64 -1.96 0.04
CA GLY A 184 -34.33 -2.45 1.38
C GLY A 184 -33.36 -3.63 1.38
N ALA A 185 -32.49 -3.68 2.39
CA ALA A 185 -31.38 -4.62 2.47
C ALA A 185 -31.16 -5.12 3.91
N GLU A 186 -32.23 -5.58 4.56
CA GLU A 186 -32.14 -6.14 5.91
C GLU A 186 -31.30 -7.40 5.98
N ASP A 187 -30.56 -7.53 7.09
CA ASP A 187 -29.66 -8.65 7.32
C ASP A 187 -30.41 -9.85 7.93
N ASP A 188 -30.38 -10.96 7.21
CA ASP A 188 -30.95 -12.26 7.62
C ASP A 188 -29.86 -13.31 7.85
N ASN A 189 -28.58 -12.91 7.89
CA ASN A 189 -27.44 -13.76 8.17
C ASN A 189 -26.65 -13.30 9.39
N GLY A 190 -26.43 -11.99 9.52
CA GLY A 190 -25.69 -11.31 10.59
C GLY A 190 -24.26 -10.91 10.21
N HIS A 191 -23.73 -11.39 9.08
CA HIS A 191 -22.36 -11.10 8.64
C HIS A 191 -22.18 -9.63 8.24
N GLY A 192 -23.06 -9.10 7.38
CA GLY A 192 -22.99 -7.71 6.93
C GLY A 192 -23.20 -6.69 8.04
N THR A 193 -24.04 -6.99 9.03
CA THR A 193 -24.18 -6.17 10.25
C THR A 193 -22.88 -6.14 11.06
N HIS A 194 -22.13 -7.24 11.12
CA HIS A 194 -20.82 -7.30 11.80
C HIS A 194 -19.77 -6.45 11.13
N VAL A 195 -19.70 -6.55 9.80
CA VAL A 195 -18.86 -5.72 8.95
C VAL A 195 -19.18 -4.24 9.15
N ALA A 196 -20.47 -3.87 9.15
CA ALA A 196 -20.94 -2.50 9.33
C ALA A 196 -20.51 -1.89 10.67
N GLY A 197 -20.59 -2.63 11.77
CA GLY A 197 -20.16 -2.14 13.09
C GLY A 197 -18.67 -1.83 13.19
N THR A 198 -17.81 -2.62 12.54
CA THR A 198 -16.37 -2.35 12.52
C THR A 198 -16.05 -1.08 11.74
N ILE A 199 -16.79 -0.80 10.66
CA ILE A 199 -16.63 0.43 9.87
C ILE A 199 -17.14 1.65 10.65
N GLY A 200 -18.34 1.53 11.25
CA GLY A 200 -19.13 2.70 11.63
C GLY A 200 -20.14 2.54 12.76
N ALA A 201 -19.90 1.66 13.74
CA ALA A 201 -20.68 1.70 14.98
C ALA A 201 -20.49 3.05 15.70
N ALA A 202 -21.60 3.59 16.23
CA ALA A 202 -21.66 4.94 16.76
C ALA A 202 -20.94 5.06 18.11
N GLY A 203 -19.71 5.57 18.11
CA GLY A 203 -18.98 5.79 19.35
C GLY A 203 -19.56 6.89 20.24
N ASN A 204 -19.24 6.80 21.54
CA ASN A 204 -19.61 7.74 22.59
C ASN A 204 -21.13 7.83 22.85
N ASN A 205 -21.87 6.77 22.55
CA ASN A 205 -23.32 6.67 22.76
C ASN A 205 -23.71 5.86 24.02
N ALA A 206 -22.72 5.40 24.80
CA ALA A 206 -22.83 4.55 25.98
C ALA A 206 -23.46 3.15 25.72
N LEU A 207 -23.41 2.68 24.48
CA LEU A 207 -23.85 1.36 24.05
C LEU A 207 -22.68 0.60 23.44
N GLY A 208 -22.79 -0.73 23.37
CA GLY A 208 -22.03 -1.53 22.43
C GLY A 208 -20.55 -1.23 22.25
N VAL A 209 -20.19 -1.07 20.98
CA VAL A 209 -18.84 -0.97 20.41
C VAL A 209 -18.69 0.34 19.64
N ALA A 210 -17.46 0.79 19.43
CA ALA A 210 -17.18 1.93 18.55
C ALA A 210 -16.52 1.45 17.24
N GLY A 211 -17.03 1.93 16.10
CA GLY A 211 -16.43 1.69 14.79
C GLY A 211 -15.19 2.55 14.55
N CYS A 212 -14.56 2.37 13.38
CA CYS A 212 -13.46 3.26 12.96
C CYS A 212 -13.93 4.73 12.92
N ASN A 213 -15.13 4.98 12.39
CA ASN A 213 -15.77 6.29 12.38
C ASN A 213 -17.01 6.26 13.27
N TRP A 214 -17.08 7.12 14.29
CA TRP A 214 -18.24 7.21 15.17
C TRP A 214 -19.45 7.82 14.47
N LYS A 215 -19.21 8.57 13.38
CA LYS A 215 -20.25 9.00 12.44
C LYS A 215 -19.79 8.74 11.03
N VAL A 216 -20.63 8.11 10.22
CA VAL A 216 -20.40 7.81 8.80
C VAL A 216 -21.75 7.44 8.19
N GLN A 217 -21.88 7.39 6.87
CA GLN A 217 -23.07 6.85 6.22
C GLN A 217 -22.80 5.44 5.67
N LEU A 218 -23.51 4.45 6.19
CA LEU A 218 -23.42 3.04 5.79
C LEU A 218 -24.57 2.71 4.84
N LEU A 219 -24.25 2.39 3.59
CA LEU A 219 -25.20 1.96 2.57
C LEU A 219 -25.22 0.43 2.49
N ALA A 220 -26.36 -0.20 2.77
CA ALA A 220 -26.49 -1.64 2.67
C ALA A 220 -26.77 -2.09 1.21
N ILE A 221 -25.89 -2.92 0.64
CA ILE A 221 -26.10 -3.56 -0.66
C ILE A 221 -26.13 -5.07 -0.45
N LYS A 222 -27.33 -5.66 -0.38
CA LYS A 222 -27.50 -7.08 -0.10
C LYS A 222 -27.52 -7.88 -1.39
N PHE A 223 -26.62 -8.84 -1.52
CA PHE A 223 -26.70 -9.85 -2.60
C PHE A 223 -26.46 -11.27 -2.07
N LEU A 224 -25.93 -11.40 -0.85
CA LEU A 224 -25.80 -12.66 -0.14
C LEU A 224 -27.09 -12.95 0.64
N GLY A 225 -27.63 -14.16 0.48
CA GLY A 225 -28.81 -14.62 1.21
C GLY A 225 -28.49 -15.07 2.64
N SER A 226 -29.49 -15.61 3.34
CA SER A 226 -29.37 -16.10 4.72
C SER A 226 -28.30 -17.18 4.93
N GLY A 227 -27.92 -17.91 3.88
CA GLY A 227 -26.80 -18.87 3.90
C GLY A 227 -25.40 -18.25 3.72
N GLY A 228 -25.29 -16.93 3.57
CA GLY A 228 -24.01 -16.25 3.31
C GLY A 228 -23.46 -16.47 1.90
N SER A 229 -24.32 -16.81 0.93
CA SER A 229 -23.96 -17.08 -0.46
C SER A 229 -24.85 -16.29 -1.41
N GLY A 230 -24.32 -15.96 -2.60
CA GLY A 230 -25.00 -15.19 -3.63
C GLY A 230 -24.38 -15.42 -5.01
N PHE A 231 -25.02 -14.88 -6.06
CA PHE A 231 -24.57 -15.05 -7.44
C PHE A 231 -23.70 -13.88 -7.89
N THR A 232 -22.71 -14.16 -8.75
CA THR A 232 -21.86 -13.14 -9.38
C THR A 232 -22.69 -12.08 -10.13
N SER A 233 -23.82 -12.47 -10.76
CA SER A 233 -24.73 -11.52 -11.41
C SER A 233 -25.31 -10.50 -10.43
N ASP A 234 -25.66 -10.92 -9.22
CA ASP A 234 -26.26 -10.06 -8.21
C ASP A 234 -25.22 -9.13 -7.60
N ALA A 235 -23.96 -9.59 -7.47
CA ALA A 235 -22.83 -8.74 -7.10
C ALA A 235 -22.56 -7.66 -8.16
N VAL A 236 -22.57 -8.02 -9.46
CA VAL A 236 -22.43 -7.06 -10.57
C VAL A 236 -23.53 -5.99 -10.52
N LEU A 237 -24.78 -6.38 -10.28
CA LEU A 237 -25.89 -5.42 -10.11
C LEU A 237 -25.71 -4.54 -8.87
N GLY A 238 -25.18 -5.08 -7.77
CA GLY A 238 -24.82 -4.31 -6.58
C GLY A 238 -23.79 -3.21 -6.87
N PHE A 239 -22.70 -3.53 -7.59
CA PHE A 239 -21.72 -2.53 -8.02
C PHE A 239 -22.33 -1.51 -9.00
N ASN A 240 -23.16 -1.97 -9.94
CA ASN A 240 -23.87 -1.06 -10.85
C ASN A 240 -24.75 -0.07 -10.08
N LYS A 241 -25.44 -0.51 -9.02
CA LYS A 241 -26.22 0.39 -8.15
C LYS A 241 -25.36 1.41 -7.43
N VAL A 242 -24.19 1.00 -6.93
CA VAL A 242 -23.23 1.93 -6.32
C VAL A 242 -22.81 3.01 -7.32
N LEU A 243 -22.50 2.61 -8.56
CA LEU A 243 -22.16 3.54 -9.64
C LEU A 243 -23.32 4.50 -9.97
N GLU A 244 -24.55 3.99 -10.08
CA GLU A 244 -25.75 4.81 -10.30
C GLU A 244 -25.93 5.86 -9.20
N LEU A 245 -25.81 5.48 -7.93
CA LEU A 245 -25.93 6.40 -6.80
C LEU A 245 -24.81 7.46 -6.82
N LYS A 246 -23.58 7.04 -7.10
CA LYS A 246 -22.44 7.96 -7.23
C LYS A 246 -22.66 8.98 -8.33
N GLN A 247 -23.14 8.55 -9.49
CA GLN A 247 -23.47 9.43 -10.62
C GLN A 247 -24.67 10.33 -10.33
N ALA A 248 -25.60 9.89 -9.49
CA ALA A 248 -26.72 10.69 -8.99
C ALA A 248 -26.32 11.71 -7.89
N GLY A 249 -25.03 11.78 -7.53
CA GLY A 249 -24.49 12.75 -6.57
C GLY A 249 -24.44 12.27 -5.12
N VAL A 250 -24.74 11.00 -4.85
CA VAL A 250 -24.49 10.40 -3.53
C VAL A 250 -22.98 10.26 -3.35
N ASN A 251 -22.44 10.70 -2.20
CA ASN A 251 -21.01 10.67 -1.93
C ASN A 251 -20.50 9.27 -1.53
N VAL A 252 -20.78 8.25 -2.34
CA VAL A 252 -20.19 6.93 -2.17
C VAL A 252 -18.71 7.02 -2.51
N ARG A 253 -17.84 6.59 -1.59
CA ARG A 253 -16.38 6.69 -1.74
C ARG A 253 -15.65 5.38 -1.51
N VAL A 254 -16.27 4.44 -0.79
CA VAL A 254 -15.68 3.15 -0.46
C VAL A 254 -16.73 2.05 -0.60
N THR A 255 -16.36 0.90 -1.17
CA THR A 255 -17.10 -0.35 -1.04
C THR A 255 -16.32 -1.29 -0.12
N ASN A 256 -17.02 -1.98 0.79
CA ASN A 256 -16.44 -3.09 1.54
C ASN A 256 -17.02 -4.40 1.03
N ASN A 257 -16.14 -5.30 0.60
CA ASN A 257 -16.48 -6.58 -0.03
C ASN A 257 -15.85 -7.71 0.79
N SER A 258 -16.56 -8.11 1.85
CA SER A 258 -16.11 -9.13 2.81
C SER A 258 -16.49 -10.56 2.37
N TRP A 259 -16.39 -10.84 1.08
CA TRP A 259 -16.76 -12.09 0.41
C TRP A 259 -15.77 -12.42 -0.71
N GLY A 260 -15.78 -13.66 -1.19
CA GLY A 260 -14.96 -14.08 -2.32
C GLY A 260 -15.24 -15.50 -2.80
N GLY A 261 -14.69 -15.86 -3.95
CA GLY A 261 -14.82 -17.17 -4.58
C GLY A 261 -13.75 -17.42 -5.64
N SER A 262 -13.67 -18.64 -6.15
CA SER A 262 -12.64 -19.04 -7.13
C SER A 262 -12.95 -18.66 -8.59
N GLY A 263 -14.18 -18.28 -8.90
CA GLY A 263 -14.59 -17.95 -10.26
C GLY A 263 -14.11 -16.58 -10.71
N ASN A 264 -13.27 -16.52 -11.76
CA ASN A 264 -12.92 -15.27 -12.43
C ASN A 264 -14.10 -14.80 -13.30
N SER A 265 -14.58 -13.58 -13.06
CA SER A 265 -15.64 -12.97 -13.86
C SER A 265 -15.20 -11.60 -14.37
N GLN A 266 -15.00 -11.50 -15.68
CA GLN A 266 -14.68 -10.23 -16.33
C GLN A 266 -15.77 -9.16 -16.05
N ALA A 267 -17.04 -9.55 -16.08
CA ALA A 267 -18.15 -8.62 -15.81
C ALA A 267 -18.09 -8.02 -14.39
N LEU A 268 -17.65 -8.80 -13.39
CA LEU A 268 -17.48 -8.30 -12.03
C LEU A 268 -16.25 -7.38 -11.95
N ALA A 269 -15.14 -7.75 -12.57
CA ALA A 269 -13.95 -6.90 -12.65
C ALA A 269 -14.26 -5.54 -13.30
N ASP A 270 -15.01 -5.55 -14.41
CA ASP A 270 -15.43 -4.35 -15.12
C ASP A 270 -16.35 -3.46 -14.28
N ALA A 271 -17.31 -4.05 -13.57
CA ALA A 271 -18.23 -3.32 -12.68
C ALA A 271 -17.48 -2.65 -11.53
N MET A 272 -16.51 -3.36 -10.92
CA MET A 272 -15.62 -2.80 -9.89
C MET A 272 -14.76 -1.67 -10.46
N SER A 273 -14.17 -1.86 -11.64
CA SER A 273 -13.35 -0.84 -12.31
C SER A 273 -14.14 0.41 -12.67
N ALA A 274 -15.43 0.27 -13.01
CA ALA A 274 -16.30 1.42 -13.28
C ALA A 274 -16.57 2.25 -12.02
N CYS A 275 -16.76 1.60 -10.87
CA CYS A 275 -16.83 2.28 -9.57
C CYS A 275 -15.52 3.01 -9.23
N GLU A 276 -14.38 2.39 -9.49
CA GLU A 276 -13.05 2.99 -9.26
C GLU A 276 -12.84 4.24 -10.11
N ALA A 277 -13.18 4.16 -11.40
CA ALA A 277 -13.12 5.30 -12.31
C ALA A 277 -14.06 6.44 -11.89
N ALA A 278 -15.16 6.13 -11.18
CA ALA A 278 -16.06 7.10 -10.58
C ALA A 278 -15.59 7.62 -9.20
N GLY A 279 -14.41 7.21 -8.73
CA GLY A 279 -13.82 7.66 -7.46
C GLY A 279 -14.28 6.87 -6.24
N VAL A 280 -14.66 5.59 -6.41
CA VAL A 280 -15.02 4.67 -5.32
C VAL A 280 -13.91 3.63 -5.12
N LEU A 281 -13.29 3.59 -3.94
CA LEU A 281 -12.27 2.60 -3.58
C LEU A 281 -12.93 1.24 -3.25
N ASN A 282 -12.42 0.15 -3.82
CA ASN A 282 -12.93 -1.20 -3.52
C ASN A 282 -12.04 -1.90 -2.49
N VAL A 283 -12.54 -2.15 -1.29
CA VAL A 283 -11.81 -2.92 -0.26
C VAL A 283 -12.33 -4.35 -0.24
N CYS A 284 -11.43 -5.32 -0.38
CA CYS A 284 -11.76 -6.73 -0.56
C CYS A 284 -11.05 -7.62 0.48
N ALA A 285 -11.79 -8.57 1.05
CA ALA A 285 -11.20 -9.59 1.91
C ALA A 285 -10.40 -10.60 1.07
N ALA A 286 -9.16 -10.93 1.46
CA ALA A 286 -8.29 -11.84 0.72
C ALA A 286 -8.83 -13.27 0.59
N GLY A 287 -9.70 -13.69 1.52
CA GLY A 287 -10.32 -15.01 1.58
C GLY A 287 -9.71 -15.90 2.68
N ASN A 288 -10.46 -16.93 3.06
CA ASN A 288 -10.20 -17.76 4.25
C ASN A 288 -9.68 -19.18 3.92
N GLY A 289 -8.95 -19.35 2.82
CA GLY A 289 -8.46 -20.66 2.35
C GLY A 289 -7.06 -21.05 2.84
N GLY A 290 -6.30 -20.13 3.44
CA GLY A 290 -4.89 -20.35 3.82
C GLY A 290 -3.97 -20.55 2.61
N SER A 291 -4.41 -20.16 1.42
CA SER A 291 -3.72 -20.40 0.15
C SER A 291 -2.89 -19.19 -0.30
N ASN A 292 -1.92 -19.43 -1.16
CA ASN A 292 -1.27 -18.34 -1.89
C ASN A 292 -2.10 -18.02 -3.15
N ILE A 293 -2.76 -16.86 -3.15
CA ILE A 293 -3.67 -16.44 -4.22
C ILE A 293 -2.97 -15.76 -5.41
N ASP A 294 -1.64 -15.60 -5.37
CA ASP A 294 -0.86 -15.36 -6.61
C ASP A 294 -0.88 -16.63 -7.48
N ALA A 295 -0.82 -17.81 -6.85
CA ALA A 295 -0.78 -19.11 -7.53
C ALA A 295 -2.15 -19.81 -7.63
N SER A 296 -3.13 -19.36 -6.87
CA SER A 296 -4.50 -19.89 -6.88
C SER A 296 -5.49 -18.75 -6.60
N PRO A 297 -5.76 -17.90 -7.61
CA PRO A 297 -6.52 -16.67 -7.45
C PRO A 297 -7.88 -16.86 -6.77
N THR A 298 -8.22 -15.94 -5.88
CA THR A 298 -9.55 -15.81 -5.26
C THR A 298 -10.08 -14.42 -5.57
N TYR A 299 -11.29 -14.34 -6.12
CA TYR A 299 -11.91 -13.11 -6.58
C TYR A 299 -13.00 -12.65 -5.59
N PRO A 300 -13.16 -11.33 -5.35
CA PRO A 300 -12.53 -10.24 -6.10
C PRO A 300 -11.08 -9.90 -5.72
N ALA A 301 -10.57 -10.41 -4.59
CA ALA A 301 -9.28 -10.01 -4.04
C ALA A 301 -8.07 -10.08 -4.99
N ALA A 302 -8.08 -11.00 -5.96
CA ALA A 302 -7.00 -11.18 -6.94
C ALA A 302 -7.26 -10.50 -8.30
N TYR A 303 -8.29 -9.65 -8.45
CA TYR A 303 -8.44 -8.88 -9.68
C TYR A 303 -7.30 -7.85 -9.85
N PRO A 304 -6.82 -7.60 -11.08
CA PRO A 304 -5.75 -6.64 -11.36
C PRO A 304 -6.23 -5.17 -11.33
N ASN A 305 -7.42 -4.91 -10.78
CA ASN A 305 -8.03 -3.59 -10.71
C ASN A 305 -7.18 -2.63 -9.88
N ARG A 306 -6.83 -1.47 -10.44
CA ARG A 306 -5.96 -0.49 -9.75
C ARG A 306 -6.56 0.03 -8.45
N GLY A 307 -7.88 0.25 -8.40
CA GLY A 307 -8.56 0.78 -7.22
C GLY A 307 -9.09 -0.29 -6.27
N LEU A 308 -8.61 -1.53 -6.41
CA LEU A 308 -8.90 -2.62 -5.49
C LEU A 308 -7.81 -2.72 -4.43
N LEU A 309 -8.22 -2.85 -3.17
CA LEU A 309 -7.33 -3.02 -2.03
C LEU A 309 -7.68 -4.35 -1.32
N SER A 310 -6.76 -5.31 -1.40
CA SER A 310 -6.92 -6.67 -0.89
C SER A 310 -6.33 -6.84 0.52
N VAL A 311 -7.11 -7.38 1.46
CA VAL A 311 -6.82 -7.35 2.90
C VAL A 311 -6.73 -8.76 3.50
N GLY A 312 -5.55 -9.11 4.03
CA GLY A 312 -5.32 -10.30 4.82
C GLY A 312 -5.60 -10.10 6.32
N ALA A 313 -5.68 -11.19 7.08
CA ALA A 313 -6.04 -11.17 8.50
C ALA A 313 -4.86 -11.55 9.41
N THR A 314 -4.66 -10.78 10.48
CA THR A 314 -3.77 -11.10 11.60
C THR A 314 -4.53 -11.22 12.91
N ASP A 315 -3.91 -11.89 13.88
CA ASP A 315 -4.38 -11.94 15.26
C ASP A 315 -3.82 -10.79 16.14
N ARG A 316 -4.09 -10.84 17.44
CA ARG A 316 -3.62 -9.86 18.43
C ARG A 316 -2.09 -9.75 18.51
N ALA A 317 -1.38 -10.82 18.16
CA ALA A 317 0.08 -10.90 18.19
C ALA A 317 0.74 -10.53 16.85
N ASP A 318 -0.02 -10.04 15.86
CA ASP A 318 0.44 -9.83 14.48
C ASP A 318 0.89 -11.09 13.74
N VAL A 319 0.41 -12.25 14.19
CA VAL A 319 0.60 -13.50 13.47
C VAL A 319 -0.49 -13.61 12.41
N ALA A 320 -0.12 -13.98 11.18
CA ALA A 320 -1.11 -14.23 10.14
C ALA A 320 -2.07 -15.33 10.61
N ALA A 321 -3.37 -15.08 10.44
CA ALA A 321 -4.37 -16.10 10.72
C ALA A 321 -4.12 -17.31 9.78
N PRO A 322 -4.16 -18.56 10.27
CA PRO A 322 -3.86 -19.74 9.43
C PRO A 322 -4.77 -19.87 8.20
N TYR A 323 -5.99 -19.34 8.29
CA TYR A 323 -6.95 -19.31 7.19
C TYR A 323 -6.74 -18.13 6.23
N SER A 324 -5.97 -17.10 6.60
CA SER A 324 -5.80 -15.94 5.72
C SER A 324 -5.10 -16.36 4.44
N ASN A 325 -5.76 -16.10 3.31
CA ASN A 325 -5.09 -16.11 2.03
C ASN A 325 -3.97 -15.06 2.02
N ARG A 326 -2.97 -15.32 1.19
CA ARG A 326 -1.74 -14.53 1.07
C ARG A 326 -1.30 -14.44 -0.39
N GLY A 327 -0.39 -13.54 -0.71
CA GLY A 327 0.12 -13.37 -2.07
C GLY A 327 0.86 -12.05 -2.17
N LEU A 328 2.08 -12.09 -2.70
CA LEU A 328 2.90 -10.89 -2.81
C LEU A 328 2.32 -9.95 -3.87
N GLY A 329 1.71 -10.53 -4.91
CA GLY A 329 1.04 -9.80 -5.96
C GLY A 329 -0.40 -9.42 -5.62
N ALA A 330 -1.17 -10.35 -5.05
CA ALA A 330 -2.61 -10.24 -4.94
C ALA A 330 -3.15 -9.78 -3.57
N VAL A 331 -2.33 -9.72 -2.51
CA VAL A 331 -2.76 -9.21 -1.20
C VAL A 331 -1.93 -7.99 -0.83
N ASP A 332 -2.57 -6.86 -0.55
CA ASP A 332 -1.89 -5.58 -0.39
C ASP A 332 -1.33 -5.40 1.02
N LEU A 333 -2.17 -5.57 2.04
CA LEU A 333 -1.78 -5.41 3.45
C LEU A 333 -2.58 -6.31 4.39
N MET A 334 -2.18 -6.32 5.66
CA MET A 334 -2.84 -7.03 6.74
C MET A 334 -3.69 -6.10 7.61
N ALA A 335 -4.74 -6.62 8.24
CA ALA A 335 -5.48 -5.95 9.31
C ALA A 335 -6.00 -6.96 10.35
N PRO A 336 -6.38 -6.52 11.57
CA PRO A 336 -6.91 -7.43 12.60
C PRO A 336 -8.17 -8.16 12.13
N GLY A 337 -8.15 -9.49 12.18
CA GLY A 337 -9.25 -10.32 11.66
C GLY A 337 -9.55 -11.59 12.46
N VAL A 338 -9.04 -11.71 13.68
CA VAL A 338 -9.27 -12.86 14.58
C VAL A 338 -9.97 -12.39 15.84
N SER A 339 -11.10 -12.99 16.22
CA SER A 339 -11.86 -12.61 17.43
C SER A 339 -12.16 -11.10 17.49
N ILE A 340 -12.76 -10.57 16.42
CA ILE A 340 -13.20 -9.18 16.33
C ILE A 340 -14.62 -9.07 16.86
N ASP A 341 -14.81 -8.27 17.90
CA ASP A 341 -16.13 -7.97 18.49
C ASP A 341 -16.80 -6.84 17.69
N SER A 342 -18.05 -7.05 17.26
CA SER A 342 -18.81 -6.07 16.49
C SER A 342 -20.31 -6.38 16.56
N THR A 343 -21.13 -5.51 15.97
CA THR A 343 -22.59 -5.57 15.95
C THR A 343 -23.13 -6.77 15.17
N VAL A 344 -24.21 -7.40 15.62
CA VAL A 344 -24.98 -8.41 14.87
C VAL A 344 -26.46 -8.21 15.14
N PRO A 345 -27.37 -8.70 14.29
CA PRO A 345 -28.80 -8.54 14.57
C PRO A 345 -29.18 -9.30 15.86
N SER A 346 -30.07 -8.73 16.66
CA SER A 346 -30.55 -9.37 17.90
C SER A 346 -31.65 -10.41 17.66
N GLY A 347 -32.08 -10.58 16.40
CA GLY A 347 -33.12 -11.50 15.96
C GLY A 347 -32.65 -12.95 15.84
N ALA A 348 -33.36 -13.73 15.02
CA ALA A 348 -33.00 -15.12 14.72
C ALA A 348 -32.38 -15.23 13.32
N CYS A 349 -31.08 -15.48 13.26
CA CYS A 349 -30.32 -15.75 12.05
C CYS A 349 -29.04 -16.54 12.40
N PRO A 350 -28.30 -17.10 11.42
CA PRO A 350 -27.10 -17.92 11.68
C PRO A 350 -26.02 -17.26 12.55
N LEU A 351 -25.76 -15.96 12.38
CA LEU A 351 -24.75 -15.23 13.14
C LEU A 351 -25.32 -14.28 14.21
N CYS A 352 -26.64 -14.15 14.28
CA CYS A 352 -27.33 -13.32 15.27
C CYS A 352 -26.95 -13.69 16.71
N ASP A 353 -26.98 -12.70 17.59
CA ASP A 353 -26.78 -12.87 19.03
C ASP A 353 -27.77 -11.99 19.78
N PRO A 354 -28.49 -12.48 20.82
CA PRO A 354 -29.45 -11.67 21.57
C PRO A 354 -28.88 -10.40 22.19
N SER A 355 -27.56 -10.35 22.43
CA SER A 355 -26.89 -9.14 22.93
C SER A 355 -26.77 -8.04 21.88
N GLY A 356 -26.90 -8.37 20.59
CA GLY A 356 -26.59 -7.49 19.47
C GLY A 356 -25.09 -7.43 19.12
N TYR A 357 -24.22 -8.21 19.80
CA TYR A 357 -22.77 -8.18 19.56
C TYR A 357 -22.19 -9.59 19.54
N ARG A 358 -21.13 -9.79 18.75
CA ARG A 358 -20.49 -11.11 18.63
C ARG A 358 -19.04 -11.02 18.17
N TYR A 359 -18.21 -11.93 18.69
CA TYR A 359 -16.88 -12.18 18.15
C TYR A 359 -16.93 -13.01 16.87
N LEU A 360 -16.37 -12.50 15.77
CA LEU A 360 -16.16 -13.23 14.52
C LEU A 360 -14.68 -13.22 14.11
N SER A 361 -14.31 -14.15 13.24
CA SER A 361 -12.93 -14.32 12.73
C SER A 361 -12.97 -14.59 11.23
N GLY A 362 -12.16 -13.86 10.48
CA GLY A 362 -12.03 -13.98 9.03
C GLY A 362 -11.33 -12.76 8.42
N THR A 363 -10.84 -12.89 7.19
CA THR A 363 -10.45 -11.72 6.38
C THR A 363 -11.62 -10.74 6.19
N SER A 364 -12.85 -11.26 6.29
CA SER A 364 -14.11 -10.50 6.32
C SER A 364 -14.22 -9.51 7.49
N MET A 365 -13.49 -9.73 8.60
CA MET A 365 -13.40 -8.81 9.73
C MET A 365 -12.15 -7.91 9.65
N ALA A 366 -11.18 -8.25 8.81
CA ALA A 366 -10.00 -7.43 8.54
C ALA A 366 -10.30 -6.30 7.54
N ALA A 367 -10.97 -6.63 6.43
CA ALA A 367 -11.41 -5.67 5.41
C ALA A 367 -12.16 -4.42 5.96
N PRO A 368 -13.15 -4.55 6.86
CA PRO A 368 -13.88 -3.39 7.37
C PRO A 368 -13.04 -2.40 8.18
N HIS A 369 -11.95 -2.84 8.82
CA HIS A 369 -11.00 -1.90 9.42
C HIS A 369 -10.39 -0.99 8.35
N VAL A 370 -9.94 -1.57 7.23
CA VAL A 370 -9.37 -0.80 6.12
C VAL A 370 -10.43 0.10 5.47
N ALA A 371 -11.65 -0.40 5.25
CA ALA A 371 -12.74 0.41 4.70
C ALA A 371 -13.10 1.60 5.61
N GLY A 372 -13.11 1.40 6.92
CA GLY A 372 -13.31 2.47 7.91
C GLY A 372 -12.20 3.53 7.88
N VAL A 373 -10.93 3.11 7.84
CA VAL A 373 -9.79 4.03 7.72
C VAL A 373 -9.81 4.78 6.38
N ALA A 374 -10.16 4.10 5.29
CA ALA A 374 -10.31 4.73 3.98
C ALA A 374 -11.41 5.80 3.99
N ALA A 375 -12.54 5.55 4.65
CA ALA A 375 -13.61 6.55 4.78
C ALA A 375 -13.15 7.80 5.56
N ALA A 376 -12.42 7.62 6.65
CA ALA A 376 -11.85 8.72 7.42
C ALA A 376 -10.83 9.53 6.61
N LEU A 377 -9.95 8.86 5.86
CA LEU A 377 -8.98 9.51 4.97
C LEU A 377 -9.70 10.34 3.90
N LEU A 378 -10.71 9.75 3.25
CA LEU A 378 -11.46 10.39 2.17
C LEU A 378 -12.41 11.51 2.63
N HIS A 379 -12.71 11.56 3.94
CA HIS A 379 -13.35 12.70 4.58
C HIS A 379 -12.36 13.86 4.76
N LEU A 380 -11.16 13.57 5.31
CA LEU A 380 -10.14 14.62 5.55
C LEU A 380 -9.57 15.17 4.24
N HIS A 381 -9.47 14.31 3.22
CA HIS A 381 -8.93 14.61 1.90
C HIS A 381 -9.96 14.29 0.80
N PRO A 382 -11.05 15.09 0.70
CA PRO A 382 -12.13 14.84 -0.24
C PRO A 382 -11.68 14.89 -1.71
N GLU A 383 -10.59 15.58 -2.02
CA GLU A 383 -9.97 15.69 -3.34
C GLU A 383 -9.32 14.39 -3.85
N LEU A 384 -9.02 13.43 -2.97
CA LEU A 384 -8.38 12.19 -3.37
C LEU A 384 -9.26 11.36 -4.32
N SER A 385 -8.67 10.94 -5.43
CA SER A 385 -9.24 9.86 -6.24
C SER A 385 -9.18 8.53 -5.47
N ALA A 386 -9.95 7.53 -5.91
CA ALA A 386 -9.87 6.18 -5.35
C ALA A 386 -8.45 5.60 -5.45
N TYR A 387 -7.75 5.85 -6.56
CA TYR A 387 -6.38 5.39 -6.77
C TYR A 387 -5.39 6.07 -5.82
N ALA A 388 -5.49 7.40 -5.66
CA ALA A 388 -4.62 8.13 -4.76
C ALA A 388 -4.86 7.73 -3.29
N ALA A 389 -6.12 7.52 -2.90
CA ALA A 389 -6.46 7.04 -1.56
C ALA A 389 -5.88 5.65 -1.28
N ARG A 390 -5.95 4.74 -2.26
CA ARG A 390 -5.29 3.43 -2.17
C ARG A 390 -3.78 3.59 -1.96
N ASP A 391 -3.12 4.39 -2.80
CA ASP A 391 -1.66 4.57 -2.74
C ASP A 391 -1.23 5.24 -1.42
N VAL A 392 -2.03 6.17 -0.87
CA VAL A 392 -1.80 6.73 0.48
C VAL A 392 -1.92 5.64 1.53
N LEU A 393 -2.96 4.81 1.53
CA LEU A 393 -3.16 3.73 2.52
C LEU A 393 -2.04 2.68 2.47
N LEU A 394 -1.45 2.46 1.30
CA LEU A 394 -0.39 1.48 1.06
C LEU A 394 1.02 2.09 1.10
N HIS A 395 1.15 3.40 1.33
CA HIS A 395 2.44 4.05 1.52
C HIS A 395 3.10 3.56 2.83
N PHE A 396 4.43 3.45 2.87
CA PHE A 396 5.17 2.93 4.03
C PHE A 396 4.97 3.74 5.33
N ASP A 397 4.58 5.01 5.20
CA ASP A 397 4.23 5.88 6.32
C ASP A 397 2.78 5.70 6.83
N SER A 398 1.97 4.85 6.19
CA SER A 398 0.56 4.60 6.55
C SER A 398 0.32 3.26 7.25
N TYR A 399 1.33 2.40 7.36
CA TYR A 399 1.20 1.08 7.96
C TYR A 399 2.35 0.77 8.94
N ASP A 400 2.19 -0.30 9.72
CA ASP A 400 3.23 -0.85 10.58
C ASP A 400 3.80 -2.13 9.97
N PRO A 401 5.14 -2.28 9.86
CA PRO A 401 5.71 -3.54 9.37
C PRO A 401 5.38 -4.69 10.31
N VAL A 402 5.04 -5.86 9.75
CA VAL A 402 4.80 -7.08 10.53
C VAL A 402 6.04 -7.98 10.51
N ALA A 403 6.28 -8.69 11.62
CA ALA A 403 7.44 -9.59 11.74
C ALA A 403 7.14 -11.02 11.26
N ASP A 404 5.88 -11.44 11.30
CA ASP A 404 5.47 -12.80 10.94
C ASP A 404 5.76 -13.09 9.46
N PRO A 405 6.47 -14.18 9.14
CA PRO A 405 6.92 -14.46 7.78
C PRO A 405 5.77 -14.70 6.80
N VAL A 406 4.61 -15.18 7.27
CA VAL A 406 3.42 -15.38 6.44
C VAL A 406 2.72 -14.04 6.22
N ALA A 407 2.54 -13.24 7.27
CA ALA A 407 1.93 -11.92 7.18
C ALA A 407 2.74 -10.98 6.28
N ARG A 408 4.07 -11.14 6.28
CA ARG A 408 4.98 -10.40 5.38
C ARG A 408 4.82 -10.76 3.91
N THR A 409 4.08 -11.81 3.54
CA THR A 409 3.94 -12.19 2.11
C THR A 409 2.94 -11.34 1.33
N THR A 410 2.37 -10.26 1.89
CA THR A 410 1.61 -9.24 1.15
C THR A 410 2.51 -8.25 0.42
N SER A 411 1.98 -7.46 -0.50
CA SER A 411 2.71 -6.42 -1.25
C SER A 411 3.47 -5.46 -0.31
N THR A 412 2.78 -4.89 0.67
CA THR A 412 3.40 -3.98 1.67
C THR A 412 4.23 -4.72 2.73
N GLY A 413 3.86 -5.96 3.04
CA GLY A 413 4.42 -6.71 4.18
C GLY A 413 4.11 -6.05 5.53
N GLY A 414 3.05 -5.25 5.61
CA GLY A 414 2.64 -4.48 6.79
C GLY A 414 1.18 -4.67 7.18
N ARG A 415 0.86 -4.18 8.39
CA ARG A 415 -0.49 -4.08 8.95
C ARG A 415 -0.96 -2.63 8.94
N LEU A 416 -2.22 -2.41 8.58
CA LEU A 416 -2.91 -1.12 8.66
C LEU A 416 -2.60 -0.36 9.96
N ASN A 417 -2.30 0.93 9.84
CA ASN A 417 -2.23 1.86 10.97
C ASN A 417 -3.08 3.10 10.66
N PHE A 418 -4.18 3.23 11.38
CA PHE A 418 -5.19 4.27 11.21
C PHE A 418 -4.60 5.67 11.42
N HIS A 419 -3.95 5.93 12.55
CA HIS A 419 -3.42 7.26 12.84
C HIS A 419 -2.36 7.69 11.82
N LYS A 420 -1.47 6.78 11.45
CA LYS A 420 -0.47 7.00 10.41
C LYS A 420 -1.11 7.33 9.06
N ALA A 421 -2.12 6.57 8.64
CA ALA A 421 -2.82 6.85 7.40
C ALA A 421 -3.43 8.26 7.35
N LEU A 422 -4.01 8.75 8.46
CA LEU A 422 -4.60 10.09 8.53
C LEU A 422 -3.58 11.23 8.65
N THR A 423 -2.39 10.93 9.15
CA THR A 423 -1.34 11.94 9.39
C THR A 423 -0.20 11.89 8.37
N ASN A 424 -0.36 11.05 7.33
CA ASN A 424 0.62 10.89 6.28
C ASN A 424 0.65 12.14 5.38
N PRO A 425 1.77 12.91 5.35
CA PRO A 425 1.88 14.10 4.50
C PRO A 425 1.73 13.81 3.00
N TYR A 426 1.92 12.55 2.59
CA TYR A 426 1.68 12.10 1.21
C TYR A 426 0.22 12.31 0.76
N ALA A 427 -0.73 12.37 1.70
CA ALA A 427 -2.14 12.60 1.40
C ALA A 427 -2.40 14.00 0.80
N ASP A 428 -1.59 15.00 1.15
CA ASP A 428 -1.75 16.38 0.63
C ASP A 428 -1.35 16.49 -0.84
N HIS A 429 -0.34 15.71 -1.26
CA HIS A 429 0.26 15.75 -2.59
C HIS A 429 0.59 14.34 -3.10
N PRO A 430 -0.43 13.49 -3.34
CA PRO A 430 -0.20 12.11 -3.73
C PRO A 430 0.33 12.03 -5.16
N VAL A 431 1.40 11.28 -5.34
CA VAL A 431 1.84 10.81 -6.66
C VAL A 431 1.23 9.42 -6.88
N LEU A 432 0.77 9.12 -8.09
CA LEU A 432 0.24 7.78 -8.34
C LEU A 432 1.39 6.79 -8.45
N ASN A 433 1.31 5.71 -7.66
CA ASN A 433 2.29 4.64 -7.68
C ASN A 433 2.24 3.91 -9.03
N ARG A 434 3.35 3.91 -9.78
CA ARG A 434 3.48 3.21 -11.05
C ARG A 434 3.99 1.80 -10.78
N PHE A 435 3.11 0.83 -11.02
CA PHE A 435 3.38 -0.54 -10.60
C PHE A 435 4.61 -1.12 -11.29
N PRO A 436 5.32 -2.02 -10.59
CA PRO A 436 6.47 -2.71 -11.16
C PRO A 436 6.05 -3.61 -12.31
N SER A 437 7.02 -4.04 -13.11
CA SER A 437 6.84 -5.00 -14.19
C SER A 437 7.77 -6.19 -14.01
N VAL A 438 7.24 -7.40 -14.02
CA VAL A 438 8.05 -8.62 -13.97
C VAL A 438 8.58 -8.96 -15.37
N ASN A 439 9.85 -9.36 -15.44
CA ASN A 439 10.44 -9.78 -16.70
C ASN A 439 9.78 -11.09 -17.15
N PRO A 440 9.33 -11.18 -18.42
CA PRO A 440 8.81 -12.42 -18.94
C PRO A 440 9.93 -13.47 -18.95
N ALA A 441 9.57 -14.73 -18.71
CA ALA A 441 10.43 -15.82 -19.15
C ALA A 441 9.65 -16.87 -19.91
N ALA A 442 10.38 -17.49 -20.82
CA ALA A 442 9.89 -18.61 -21.58
C ALA A 442 9.63 -19.83 -20.69
N ASP A 443 8.65 -20.62 -21.13
CA ASP A 443 8.50 -22.00 -20.71
C ASP A 443 9.79 -22.78 -20.94
N GLN A 444 10.14 -23.68 -20.02
CA GLN A 444 11.33 -24.51 -20.12
C GLN A 444 10.93 -25.95 -20.43
N VAL A 445 11.55 -26.55 -21.44
CA VAL A 445 11.44 -27.98 -21.73
C VAL A 445 12.81 -28.61 -21.52
N VAL A 446 12.91 -29.55 -20.59
CA VAL A 446 14.17 -30.15 -20.15
C VAL A 446 14.09 -31.67 -20.14
N VAL A 447 15.25 -32.31 -20.21
CA VAL A 447 15.41 -33.76 -20.01
C VAL A 447 16.06 -34.06 -18.66
N ALA A 448 15.92 -35.29 -18.19
CA ALA A 448 16.47 -35.75 -16.91
C ALA A 448 17.95 -35.33 -16.72
N GLY A 449 18.26 -34.81 -15.54
CA GLY A 449 19.60 -34.36 -15.15
C GLY A 449 19.99 -32.94 -15.60
N GLN A 450 19.25 -32.29 -16.51
CA GLN A 450 19.49 -30.88 -16.84
C GLN A 450 19.13 -29.97 -15.66
N THR A 451 19.88 -28.87 -15.49
CA THR A 451 19.57 -27.87 -14.46
C THR A 451 18.45 -26.94 -14.94
N VAL A 452 17.36 -26.91 -14.19
CA VAL A 452 16.29 -25.93 -14.32
C VAL A 452 16.67 -24.71 -13.48
N SER A 453 16.65 -23.52 -14.08
CA SER A 453 16.94 -22.25 -13.38
C SER A 453 15.75 -21.32 -13.48
N LEU A 454 15.22 -20.92 -12.32
CA LEU A 454 14.09 -20.00 -12.18
C LEU A 454 14.56 -18.77 -11.42
N ASN A 455 14.33 -17.60 -12.00
CA ASN A 455 14.68 -16.33 -11.38
C ASN A 455 13.52 -15.35 -11.56
N VAL A 456 13.23 -14.60 -10.51
CA VAL A 456 12.31 -13.48 -10.52
C VAL A 456 13.12 -12.19 -10.62
N SER A 457 12.93 -11.47 -11.71
CA SER A 457 13.53 -10.15 -11.96
C SER A 457 12.51 -9.24 -12.63
N GLY A 458 12.73 -7.94 -12.57
CA GLY A 458 11.86 -6.93 -13.16
C GLY A 458 12.37 -5.53 -12.85
N SER A 459 11.53 -4.55 -13.12
CA SER A 459 11.82 -3.13 -12.91
C SER A 459 10.65 -2.42 -12.28
N ASP A 460 10.95 -1.37 -11.52
CA ASP A 460 9.97 -0.47 -10.95
C ASP A 460 10.13 0.93 -11.57
N PRO A 461 9.10 1.53 -12.17
CA PRO A 461 9.19 2.85 -12.78
C PRO A 461 9.49 3.98 -11.78
N ASP A 462 9.13 3.81 -10.50
CA ASP A 462 9.33 4.80 -9.43
C ASP A 462 10.67 4.60 -8.70
N GLY A 463 11.37 3.50 -8.98
CA GLY A 463 12.68 3.18 -8.40
C GLY A 463 12.59 2.58 -7.00
N ASP A 464 11.42 2.07 -6.62
CA ASP A 464 11.22 1.47 -5.30
C ASP A 464 11.95 0.14 -5.12
N PRO A 465 12.37 -0.20 -3.90
CA PRO A 465 12.97 -1.50 -3.61
C PRO A 465 11.99 -2.66 -3.87
N LEU A 466 12.32 -3.46 -4.88
CA LEU A 466 11.49 -4.61 -5.26
C LEU A 466 11.63 -5.78 -4.29
N ARG A 467 10.49 -6.36 -3.95
CA ARG A 467 10.34 -7.65 -3.29
C ARG A 467 9.91 -8.68 -4.31
N ALA A 468 10.45 -9.88 -4.20
CA ALA A 468 10.19 -10.96 -5.15
C ALA A 468 9.70 -12.22 -4.44
N SER A 469 8.81 -12.96 -5.09
CA SER A 469 8.30 -14.26 -4.66
C SER A 469 8.25 -15.21 -5.85
N LEU A 470 8.65 -16.45 -5.62
CA LEU A 470 8.55 -17.54 -6.59
C LEU A 470 7.77 -18.67 -5.92
N VAL A 471 6.66 -19.08 -6.53
CA VAL A 471 5.76 -20.07 -5.97
C VAL A 471 5.40 -21.08 -7.04
N ARG A 472 5.46 -22.36 -6.71
CA ARG A 472 4.93 -23.40 -7.59
C ARG A 472 3.40 -23.42 -7.46
N THR A 473 2.68 -23.47 -8.58
CA THR A 473 1.22 -23.63 -8.55
C THR A 473 0.85 -25.04 -8.12
N ALA A 474 -0.28 -25.16 -7.41
CA ALA A 474 -0.90 -26.46 -7.12
C ALA A 474 -1.84 -26.85 -8.28
N ASP A 475 -1.32 -26.94 -9.50
CA ASP A 475 -2.08 -27.23 -10.72
C ASP A 475 -2.47 -28.72 -10.86
N PHE A 476 -2.98 -29.31 -9.78
CA PHE A 476 -3.49 -30.68 -9.83
C PHE A 476 -4.84 -30.90 -9.14
N PRO A 477 -5.81 -29.97 -9.25
CA PRO A 477 -7.09 -30.09 -8.53
C PRO A 477 -7.87 -31.38 -8.87
N HIS A 478 -7.55 -32.04 -9.99
CA HIS A 478 -8.25 -33.23 -10.49
C HIS A 478 -7.34 -34.45 -10.74
N ALA A 479 -6.02 -34.33 -10.56
CA ALA A 479 -5.06 -35.42 -10.73
C ALA A 479 -4.47 -35.82 -9.39
N TRP A 480 -5.31 -36.28 -8.49
CA TRP A 480 -5.00 -36.40 -7.08
C TRP A 480 -3.73 -37.21 -6.73
N LEU A 481 -3.49 -38.33 -7.41
CA LEU A 481 -2.29 -39.17 -7.18
C LEU A 481 -1.04 -38.58 -7.85
N LEU A 482 -1.10 -38.31 -9.17
CA LEU A 482 0.01 -37.73 -9.94
C LEU A 482 0.41 -36.35 -9.44
N GLY A 483 -0.55 -35.49 -9.16
CA GLY A 483 -0.29 -34.15 -8.69
C GLY A 483 0.38 -34.09 -7.34
N ARG A 484 -0.07 -34.94 -6.41
CA ARG A 484 0.58 -35.08 -5.11
C ARG A 484 1.99 -35.65 -5.24
N MET A 485 2.20 -36.59 -6.17
CA MET A 485 3.54 -37.08 -6.43
C MET A 485 4.42 -36.02 -7.12
N ALA A 486 3.89 -35.28 -8.09
CA ALA A 486 4.59 -34.18 -8.75
C ALA A 486 4.96 -33.08 -7.74
N GLU A 487 4.14 -32.80 -6.73
CA GLU A 487 4.49 -31.89 -5.63
C GLU A 487 5.67 -32.37 -4.77
N LEU A 488 5.86 -33.68 -4.64
CA LEU A 488 7.00 -34.32 -3.96
C LEU A 488 8.26 -34.33 -4.85
N VAL A 489 8.09 -34.63 -6.14
CA VAL A 489 9.17 -34.84 -7.10
C VAL A 489 9.77 -33.52 -7.58
N PHE A 490 8.92 -32.53 -7.87
CA PHE A 490 9.38 -31.19 -8.18
C PHE A 490 9.59 -30.44 -6.87
N PRO A 491 10.77 -29.82 -6.64
CA PRO A 491 11.02 -29.15 -5.37
C PRO A 491 10.29 -27.80 -5.30
N ALA A 492 9.85 -27.44 -4.10
CA ALA A 492 9.22 -26.15 -3.85
C ALA A 492 10.31 -25.05 -3.82
N PRO A 493 10.08 -23.89 -4.46
CA PRO A 493 11.05 -22.80 -4.43
C PRO A 493 11.36 -22.36 -2.99
N SER A 494 12.64 -22.28 -2.65
CA SER A 494 13.11 -21.78 -1.34
C SER A 494 13.46 -20.29 -1.36
N ALA A 495 13.58 -19.68 -2.54
CA ALA A 495 13.95 -18.30 -2.76
C ALA A 495 13.48 -17.81 -4.15
N PRO A 496 13.47 -16.48 -4.40
CA PRO A 496 13.10 -15.92 -5.71
C PRO A 496 14.08 -16.26 -6.84
N SER A 497 15.29 -16.71 -6.49
CA SER A 497 16.21 -17.40 -7.40
C SER A 497 16.34 -18.84 -6.92
N PHE A 498 15.94 -19.78 -7.77
CA PHE A 498 15.85 -21.18 -7.41
C PHE A 498 16.27 -22.06 -8.60
N SER A 499 17.06 -23.09 -8.33
CA SER A 499 17.49 -24.04 -9.34
C SER A 499 17.46 -25.46 -8.80
N PHE A 500 17.12 -26.42 -9.65
CA PHE A 500 17.13 -27.84 -9.31
C PHE A 500 17.48 -28.68 -10.54
N ALA A 501 17.88 -29.94 -10.32
CA ALA A 501 18.11 -30.88 -11.39
C ALA A 501 16.79 -31.53 -11.81
N ALA A 502 16.52 -31.58 -13.12
CA ALA A 502 15.33 -32.21 -13.67
C ALA A 502 15.28 -33.70 -13.28
N PRO A 503 14.18 -34.17 -12.67
CA PRO A 503 14.01 -35.56 -12.25
C PRO A 503 13.98 -36.54 -13.45
N SER A 504 14.26 -37.81 -13.21
CA SER A 504 14.08 -38.88 -14.21
C SER A 504 12.66 -39.42 -14.10
N LEU A 505 11.80 -39.11 -15.08
CA LEU A 505 10.38 -39.43 -15.06
C LEU A 505 10.03 -40.48 -16.11
N SER A 506 9.14 -41.41 -15.77
CA SER A 506 8.55 -42.38 -16.69
C SER A 506 7.46 -41.77 -17.58
N LEU A 507 6.80 -40.73 -17.07
CA LEU A 507 5.82 -39.93 -17.80
C LEU A 507 6.27 -38.47 -17.83
N GLY A 508 6.24 -37.86 -19.02
CA GLY A 508 6.52 -36.43 -19.15
C GLY A 508 5.56 -35.64 -18.26
N THR A 509 6.04 -34.61 -17.57
CA THR A 509 5.23 -33.85 -16.61
C THR A 509 5.57 -32.37 -16.68
N SER A 510 4.53 -31.53 -16.68
CA SER A 510 4.66 -30.07 -16.67
C SER A 510 4.16 -29.48 -15.35
N VAL A 511 4.90 -28.51 -14.81
CA VAL A 511 4.61 -27.80 -13.56
C VAL A 511 4.70 -26.30 -13.81
N ARG A 512 3.72 -25.54 -13.31
CA ARG A 512 3.71 -24.07 -13.41
C ARG A 512 4.32 -23.42 -12.16
N TYR A 513 4.97 -22.28 -12.40
CA TYR A 513 5.56 -21.43 -11.39
C TYR A 513 5.06 -20.00 -11.60
N VAL A 514 4.57 -19.38 -10.52
CA VAL A 514 4.19 -17.97 -10.47
C VAL A 514 5.32 -17.17 -9.87
N ARG A 515 5.59 -16.05 -10.52
CA ARG A 515 6.58 -15.06 -10.13
C ARG A 515 5.83 -13.80 -9.79
N SER A 516 6.06 -13.29 -8.60
CA SER A 516 5.43 -12.06 -8.15
C SER A 516 6.52 -11.06 -7.80
N LEU A 517 6.33 -9.82 -8.26
CA LEU A 517 7.07 -8.65 -7.78
C LEU A 517 6.12 -7.72 -7.05
N ALA A 518 6.63 -7.05 -6.02
CA ALA A 518 5.93 -5.96 -5.35
C ALA A 518 6.91 -4.86 -4.96
N ASP A 519 6.46 -3.62 -5.02
CA ASP A 519 7.24 -2.41 -4.70
C ASP A 519 7.16 -2.00 -3.22
N GLY A 520 6.35 -2.69 -2.41
CA GLY A 520 6.14 -2.34 -1.00
C GLY A 520 5.11 -1.22 -0.78
N ARG A 521 4.53 -0.65 -1.85
CA ARG A 521 3.49 0.39 -1.82
C ARG A 521 2.18 -0.04 -2.47
N GLY A 522 1.95 -1.36 -2.55
CA GLY A 522 0.73 -1.91 -3.14
C GLY A 522 0.76 -2.02 -4.66
N GLY A 523 1.87 -1.68 -5.32
CA GLY A 523 2.07 -2.02 -6.72
C GLY A 523 2.71 -3.40 -6.82
N SER A 524 2.21 -4.19 -7.76
CA SER A 524 2.68 -5.53 -8.00
C SER A 524 2.45 -5.96 -9.43
N ASP A 525 3.21 -6.97 -9.84
CA ASP A 525 3.01 -7.66 -11.11
C ASP A 525 3.32 -9.15 -10.96
N VAL A 526 2.60 -9.96 -11.73
CA VAL A 526 2.68 -11.42 -11.69
C VAL A 526 2.85 -11.99 -13.09
N ALA A 527 3.75 -12.96 -13.21
CA ALA A 527 3.90 -13.73 -14.43
C ALA A 527 4.03 -15.21 -14.12
N GLU A 528 3.67 -16.03 -15.10
CA GLU A 528 3.75 -17.47 -15.00
C GLU A 528 4.71 -18.02 -16.03
N ASN A 529 5.36 -19.13 -15.68
CA ASN A 529 6.09 -19.97 -16.63
C ASN A 529 5.92 -21.44 -16.24
N SER A 530 5.93 -22.31 -17.24
CA SER A 530 5.94 -23.75 -17.05
C SER A 530 7.34 -24.34 -17.15
N VAL A 531 7.55 -25.44 -16.44
CA VAL A 531 8.72 -26.31 -16.57
C VAL A 531 8.20 -27.70 -16.92
N THR A 532 8.55 -28.16 -18.11
CA THR A 532 8.19 -29.46 -18.65
C THR A 532 9.42 -30.36 -18.64
N VAL A 533 9.33 -31.47 -17.90
CA VAL A 533 10.36 -32.51 -17.90
C VAL A 533 9.86 -33.64 -18.80
N LEU A 534 10.63 -33.96 -19.84
CA LEU A 534 10.29 -35.03 -20.77
C LEU A 534 10.48 -36.41 -20.12
N ALA A 535 9.71 -37.39 -20.57
CA ALA A 535 9.90 -38.78 -20.18
C ALA A 535 11.31 -39.27 -20.53
N SER A 536 11.84 -40.17 -19.71
CA SER A 536 13.18 -40.72 -19.81
C SER A 536 13.12 -42.22 -20.05
N ASP A 537 13.86 -42.72 -21.03
CA ASP A 537 14.08 -44.16 -21.22
C ASP A 537 14.89 -44.79 -20.07
N ALA A 538 15.47 -43.95 -19.20
CA ALA A 538 16.13 -44.32 -17.96
C ALA A 538 15.29 -43.95 -16.72
N ALA A 539 13.97 -43.85 -16.86
CA ALA A 539 13.09 -43.98 -15.71
C ALA A 539 13.35 -45.33 -15.05
N GLY A 540 13.30 -45.37 -13.71
CA GLY A 540 13.60 -46.57 -12.94
C GLY A 540 12.65 -47.76 -13.21
N VAL A 541 12.58 -48.70 -12.28
CA VAL A 541 11.68 -49.85 -12.36
C VAL A 541 10.34 -49.51 -11.68
N PRO A 542 9.19 -49.74 -12.34
CA PRO A 542 7.87 -49.51 -11.74
C PRO A 542 7.70 -50.25 -10.40
N PRO A 543 6.91 -49.71 -9.44
CA PRO A 543 6.61 -50.41 -8.20
C PRO A 543 5.86 -51.72 -8.46
N ALA A 544 5.73 -52.54 -7.42
CA ALA A 544 4.95 -53.77 -7.47
C ALA A 544 3.99 -53.84 -6.29
N ILE A 545 2.71 -54.13 -6.56
CA ILE A 545 1.74 -54.46 -5.49
C ILE A 545 2.09 -55.85 -4.95
N THR A 546 2.45 -55.92 -3.67
CA THR A 546 2.83 -57.17 -2.99
C THR A 546 1.67 -57.82 -2.25
N GLY A 547 0.58 -57.09 -2.03
CA GLY A 547 -0.63 -57.62 -1.39
C GLY A 547 -1.78 -56.62 -1.38
N TYR A 548 -2.99 -57.13 -1.61
CA TYR A 548 -4.23 -56.35 -1.61
C TYR A 548 -5.38 -57.17 -1.00
N SER A 549 -6.10 -56.58 -0.04
CA SER A 549 -7.28 -57.23 0.55
C SER A 549 -8.35 -56.22 0.96
N VAL A 550 -9.59 -56.69 0.99
CA VAL A 550 -10.76 -55.94 1.45
C VAL A 550 -11.47 -56.75 2.53
N SER A 551 -11.78 -56.12 3.67
CA SER A 551 -12.46 -56.78 4.78
C SER A 551 -13.34 -55.82 5.59
N PRO A 552 -14.60 -56.18 5.90
CA PRO A 552 -15.30 -57.36 5.40
C PRO A 552 -15.73 -57.18 3.93
N THR A 553 -15.81 -58.28 3.17
CA THR A 553 -16.33 -58.27 1.77
C THR A 553 -17.85 -58.21 1.71
N VAL A 554 -18.54 -58.46 2.83
CA VAL A 554 -19.98 -58.28 3.00
C VAL A 554 -20.23 -57.47 4.27
N ALA A 555 -20.94 -56.34 4.15
CA ALA A 555 -21.13 -55.43 5.27
C ALA A 555 -22.56 -54.83 5.30
N PRO A 556 -23.13 -54.54 6.47
CA PRO A 556 -24.29 -53.66 6.57
C PRO A 556 -23.94 -52.23 6.13
N THR A 557 -24.93 -51.50 5.60
CA THR A 557 -24.81 -50.07 5.29
C THR A 557 -24.31 -49.29 6.51
N GLY A 558 -23.40 -48.34 6.30
CA GLY A 558 -22.77 -47.53 7.35
C GLY A 558 -21.59 -48.20 8.07
N THR A 559 -21.27 -49.46 7.77
CA THR A 559 -20.07 -50.12 8.30
C THR A 559 -18.84 -49.76 7.47
N ASN A 560 -17.70 -49.55 8.13
CA ASN A 560 -16.42 -49.38 7.42
C ASN A 560 -16.01 -50.70 6.74
N VAL A 561 -15.77 -50.61 5.44
CA VAL A 561 -15.04 -51.61 4.66
C VAL A 561 -13.58 -51.19 4.62
N TRP A 562 -12.69 -52.06 5.10
CA TRP A 562 -11.26 -51.78 5.18
C TRP A 562 -10.52 -52.34 3.98
N ILE A 563 -9.69 -51.52 3.36
CA ILE A 563 -8.82 -51.86 2.23
C ILE A 563 -7.40 -51.89 2.76
N THR A 564 -6.68 -52.99 2.61
CA THR A 564 -5.26 -53.09 2.98
C THR A 564 -4.43 -53.28 1.71
N LEU A 565 -3.47 -52.37 1.50
CA LEU A 565 -2.57 -52.38 0.36
C LEU A 565 -1.11 -52.41 0.85
N SER A 566 -0.32 -53.25 0.21
CA SER A 566 1.13 -53.28 0.36
C SER A 566 1.79 -53.26 -1.00
N ALA A 567 2.83 -52.43 -1.14
CA ALA A 567 3.60 -52.29 -2.37
C ALA A 567 5.08 -52.10 -2.07
N SER A 568 5.93 -52.42 -3.04
CA SER A 568 7.38 -52.24 -2.98
C SER A 568 7.86 -51.48 -4.21
N ASP A 569 8.76 -50.53 -3.99
CA ASP A 569 9.49 -49.82 -5.02
C ASP A 569 10.90 -50.45 -5.16
N PRO A 570 11.26 -51.02 -6.32
CA PRO A 570 12.58 -51.59 -6.55
C PRO A 570 13.72 -50.57 -6.53
N ASP A 571 13.47 -49.31 -6.91
CA ASP A 571 14.47 -48.24 -6.89
C ASP A 571 14.57 -47.57 -5.51
N GLY A 572 13.48 -47.69 -4.74
CA GLY A 572 13.32 -47.09 -3.44
C GLY A 572 12.93 -45.62 -3.54
N GLY A 573 11.94 -45.23 -2.74
CA GLY A 573 11.35 -43.90 -2.85
C GLY A 573 10.03 -43.85 -2.07
N PRO A 574 9.41 -42.66 -1.97
CA PRO A 574 8.06 -42.55 -1.43
C PRO A 574 7.05 -43.16 -2.41
N LEU A 575 6.15 -44.00 -1.88
CA LEU A 575 5.00 -44.51 -2.62
C LEU A 575 3.73 -43.78 -2.18
N LEU A 576 2.93 -43.36 -3.16
CA LEU A 576 1.57 -42.87 -2.94
C LEU A 576 0.56 -43.81 -3.57
N TYR A 577 -0.66 -43.84 -3.01
CA TYR A 577 -1.76 -44.63 -3.55
C TYR A 577 -3.09 -43.91 -3.43
N SER A 578 -3.98 -44.25 -4.36
CA SER A 578 -5.37 -43.81 -4.41
C SER A 578 -6.31 -45.01 -4.32
N VAL A 579 -7.54 -44.78 -3.85
CA VAL A 579 -8.62 -45.77 -3.82
C VAL A 579 -9.81 -45.22 -4.61
N LEU A 580 -10.37 -46.03 -5.50
CA LEU A 580 -11.52 -45.71 -6.33
C LEU A 580 -12.69 -46.66 -6.05
N TYR A 581 -13.89 -46.10 -5.97
CA TYR A 581 -15.13 -46.85 -5.87
C TYR A 581 -16.28 -46.14 -6.60
N GLY A 582 -16.97 -46.85 -7.50
CA GLY A 582 -18.17 -46.35 -8.19
C GLY A 582 -17.97 -45.04 -8.98
N GLY A 583 -16.79 -44.81 -9.55
CA GLY A 583 -16.44 -43.55 -10.23
C GLY A 583 -16.08 -42.39 -9.29
N THR A 584 -16.06 -42.60 -7.97
CA THR A 584 -15.57 -41.63 -6.98
C THR A 584 -14.25 -42.10 -6.38
N GLY A 585 -13.23 -41.24 -6.38
CA GLY A 585 -11.94 -41.50 -5.74
C GLY A 585 -11.87 -41.00 -4.31
N LEU A 586 -10.97 -41.58 -3.52
CA LEU A 586 -10.35 -41.02 -2.33
C LEU A 586 -8.86 -40.84 -2.62
N CYS A 587 -8.31 -39.67 -2.28
CA CYS A 587 -6.87 -39.39 -2.27
C CYS A 587 -6.45 -38.90 -0.89
N CYS A 588 -5.22 -39.08 -0.44
CA CYS A 588 -4.14 -39.96 -0.86
C CYS A 588 -3.57 -40.44 0.47
N LEU A 589 -3.07 -41.66 0.52
CA LEU A 589 -2.59 -42.21 1.77
C LEU A 589 -1.08 -42.46 1.62
N TYR A 590 -0.36 -42.41 2.75
CA TYR A 590 1.11 -42.53 2.81
C TYR A 590 1.52 -43.93 3.32
N ALA A 591 2.40 -44.62 2.58
CA ALA A 591 3.01 -45.92 2.91
C ALA A 591 2.06 -47.13 3.05
N ASN A 592 2.59 -48.34 3.28
CA ASN A 592 1.82 -49.59 3.48
C ASN A 592 0.71 -49.42 4.54
N THR A 593 -0.56 -49.27 4.13
CA THR A 593 -1.64 -48.93 5.06
C THR A 593 -2.96 -49.61 4.77
N THR A 594 -3.83 -49.48 5.76
CA THR A 594 -5.24 -49.84 5.74
C THR A 594 -6.11 -48.58 5.70
N ALA A 595 -7.05 -48.51 4.75
CA ALA A 595 -8.00 -47.40 4.56
C ALA A 595 -9.43 -47.88 4.84
N GLY A 596 -10.25 -47.10 5.55
CA GLY A 596 -11.65 -47.43 5.83
C GLY A 596 -12.61 -46.59 5.01
N VAL A 597 -13.58 -47.22 4.33
CA VAL A 597 -14.65 -46.54 3.59
C VAL A 597 -16.01 -46.98 4.11
N ALA A 598 -16.84 -46.02 4.53
CA ALA A 598 -18.23 -46.28 4.92
C ALA A 598 -19.17 -45.99 3.76
N PHE A 599 -20.01 -46.96 3.40
CA PHE A 599 -21.00 -46.80 2.34
C PHE A 599 -22.38 -46.52 2.94
N SER A 600 -22.96 -45.37 2.60
CA SER A 600 -24.30 -44.96 3.04
C SER A 600 -25.43 -45.55 2.22
N GLN A 601 -25.12 -46.15 1.06
CA GLN A 601 -26.10 -46.78 0.18
C GLN A 601 -25.82 -48.28 0.02
N PRO A 602 -26.87 -49.14 0.02
CA PRO A 602 -26.71 -50.54 -0.33
C PRO A 602 -26.25 -50.67 -1.79
N GLY A 603 -25.35 -51.60 -2.07
CA GLY A 603 -24.77 -51.77 -3.39
C GLY A 603 -23.53 -52.65 -3.41
N SER A 604 -23.12 -53.06 -4.60
CA SER A 604 -21.87 -53.77 -4.83
C SER A 604 -20.83 -52.79 -5.38
N TYR A 605 -19.71 -52.64 -4.67
CA TYR A 605 -18.69 -51.67 -4.98
C TYR A 605 -17.39 -52.38 -5.31
N ARG A 606 -16.85 -52.14 -6.52
CA ARG A 606 -15.47 -52.50 -6.82
C ARG A 606 -14.55 -51.44 -6.24
N LEU A 607 -13.70 -51.86 -5.32
CA LEU A 607 -12.66 -51.06 -4.68
C LEU A 607 -11.37 -51.30 -5.44
N ARG A 608 -10.92 -50.31 -6.21
CA ARG A 608 -9.69 -50.36 -7.01
C ARG A 608 -8.63 -49.47 -6.37
N SER A 609 -7.39 -49.93 -6.26
CA SER A 609 -6.27 -49.12 -5.76
C SER A 609 -5.13 -49.07 -6.76
N THR A 610 -4.55 -47.88 -6.92
CA THR A 610 -3.41 -47.61 -7.81
C THR A 610 -2.23 -47.10 -6.97
N VAL A 611 -1.01 -47.51 -7.32
CA VAL A 611 0.24 -47.10 -6.65
C VAL A 611 1.11 -46.33 -7.63
N MET A 612 1.79 -45.30 -7.14
CA MET A 612 2.74 -44.47 -7.89
C MET A 612 4.03 -44.24 -7.08
N ASP A 613 5.18 -44.27 -7.76
CA ASP A 613 6.52 -43.91 -7.23
C ASP A 613 6.93 -42.48 -7.59
N ASP A 614 8.11 -42.06 -7.14
CA ASP A 614 8.68 -40.73 -7.39
C ASP A 614 9.28 -40.56 -8.80
N GLN A 615 9.30 -41.62 -9.62
CA GLN A 615 9.54 -41.57 -11.07
C GLN A 615 8.23 -41.53 -11.88
N LEU A 616 7.08 -41.42 -11.19
CA LEU A 616 5.73 -41.32 -11.76
C LEU A 616 5.24 -42.57 -12.49
N HIS A 617 5.83 -43.73 -12.22
CA HIS A 617 5.29 -45.00 -12.68
C HIS A 617 3.98 -45.29 -11.96
N ALA A 618 2.86 -45.25 -12.69
CA ALA A 618 1.61 -45.80 -12.20
C ALA A 618 1.59 -47.31 -12.48
N VAL A 619 1.54 -48.14 -11.44
CA VAL A 619 1.52 -49.60 -11.59
C VAL A 619 0.08 -50.09 -11.63
N GLY A 620 -0.13 -51.17 -12.38
CA GLY A 620 -1.41 -51.86 -12.54
C GLY A 620 -2.21 -51.95 -11.23
N SER A 621 -3.48 -51.57 -11.33
CA SER A 621 -4.38 -51.45 -10.19
C SER A 621 -4.79 -52.80 -9.61
N ALA A 622 -4.80 -52.95 -8.28
CA ALA A 622 -5.42 -54.10 -7.62
C ALA A 622 -6.89 -53.78 -7.29
N SER A 623 -7.79 -54.76 -7.39
CA SER A 623 -9.20 -54.54 -7.04
C SER A 623 -9.85 -55.72 -6.33
N ALA A 624 -10.89 -55.44 -5.56
CA ALA A 624 -11.74 -56.41 -4.89
C ALA A 624 -13.15 -55.83 -4.74
N VAL A 625 -14.14 -56.70 -4.47
CA VAL A 625 -15.55 -56.31 -4.39
C VAL A 625 -16.02 -56.35 -2.94
N ALA A 626 -16.74 -55.31 -2.53
CA ALA A 626 -17.49 -55.25 -1.28
C ALA A 626 -18.99 -55.15 -1.56
N LYS A 627 -19.78 -56.04 -0.95
CA LYS A 627 -21.24 -56.06 -1.05
C LYS A 627 -21.85 -55.46 0.21
N VAL A 628 -22.52 -54.33 0.07
CA VAL A 628 -23.08 -53.56 1.18
C VAL A 628 -24.60 -53.65 1.19
N GLY A 629 -25.19 -53.83 2.39
CA GLY A 629 -26.64 -53.79 2.58
C GLY A 629 -27.40 -54.94 1.92
N GLY A 630 -26.75 -56.10 1.75
CA GLY A 630 -27.36 -57.32 1.18
C GLY A 630 -27.38 -57.38 -0.35
N ALA A 631 -26.61 -56.52 -1.03
CA ALA A 631 -26.48 -56.55 -2.49
C ALA A 631 -26.01 -57.93 -3.00
N THR A 632 -26.61 -58.41 -4.10
CA THR A 632 -26.26 -59.70 -4.72
C THR A 632 -25.52 -59.53 -6.05
N ASN A 633 -25.81 -58.45 -6.80
CA ASN A 633 -25.21 -58.11 -8.09
C ASN A 633 -23.68 -58.11 -8.05
N GLU A 634 -23.01 -58.63 -9.07
CA GLU A 634 -21.58 -58.44 -9.27
C GLU A 634 -21.34 -57.14 -10.05
N PRO A 635 -20.41 -56.26 -9.62
CA PRO A 635 -20.13 -55.06 -10.38
C PRO A 635 -19.38 -55.43 -11.68
N PRO A 636 -19.59 -54.66 -12.77
CA PRO A 636 -18.89 -54.90 -14.03
C PRO A 636 -17.37 -54.78 -13.86
N VAL A 637 -16.63 -55.22 -14.88
CA VAL A 637 -15.18 -55.07 -14.98
C VAL A 637 -14.86 -54.12 -16.13
N CYS A 638 -14.35 -52.95 -15.77
CA CYS A 638 -13.83 -51.99 -16.73
C CYS A 638 -12.46 -52.42 -17.21
N VAL A 639 -12.34 -52.72 -18.51
CA VAL A 639 -11.08 -53.02 -19.20
C VAL A 639 -10.93 -52.01 -20.33
N ALA A 640 -10.04 -51.05 -20.12
CA ALA A 640 -9.75 -50.00 -21.08
C ALA A 640 -8.24 -49.88 -21.37
N THR A 641 -7.88 -49.42 -22.57
CA THR A 641 -6.50 -49.10 -22.97
C THR A 641 -6.45 -47.83 -23.80
N LEU A 642 -5.31 -47.14 -23.77
CA LEU A 642 -5.02 -45.96 -24.60
C LEU A 642 -3.91 -46.25 -25.60
N ASP A 643 -3.92 -45.52 -26.73
CA ASP A 643 -2.84 -45.53 -27.70
C ASP A 643 -1.66 -44.62 -27.31
N SER A 644 -1.96 -43.51 -26.61
CA SER A 644 -0.97 -42.58 -26.08
C SER A 644 -1.44 -41.94 -24.77
N GLU A 645 -0.48 -41.78 -23.85
CA GLU A 645 -0.66 -41.09 -22.55
C GLU A 645 0.16 -39.79 -22.49
N SER A 646 0.96 -39.49 -23.52
CA SER A 646 1.71 -38.23 -23.59
C SER A 646 2.05 -37.80 -25.03
N GLY A 647 2.09 -36.49 -25.26
CA GLY A 647 2.53 -35.90 -26.54
C GLY A 647 2.21 -34.41 -26.64
N PRO A 648 2.67 -33.71 -27.69
CA PRO A 648 2.48 -32.26 -27.84
C PRO A 648 1.02 -31.88 -28.11
N ALA A 649 0.62 -30.69 -27.65
CA ALA A 649 -0.66 -30.09 -28.03
C ALA A 649 -0.71 -29.76 -29.54
N PRO A 650 -1.83 -30.02 -30.24
CA PRO A 650 -2.98 -30.80 -29.78
C PRO A 650 -2.67 -32.31 -29.74
N LEU A 651 -2.95 -32.97 -28.61
CA LEU A 651 -2.78 -34.40 -28.44
C LEU A 651 -4.12 -35.10 -28.66
N THR A 652 -4.18 -36.04 -29.62
CA THR A 652 -5.34 -36.92 -29.81
C THR A 652 -5.08 -38.25 -29.15
N VAL A 653 -5.94 -38.65 -28.21
CA VAL A 653 -5.88 -39.92 -27.49
C VAL A 653 -7.05 -40.80 -27.93
N GLN A 654 -6.76 -42.02 -28.38
CA GLN A 654 -7.73 -43.05 -28.67
C GLN A 654 -7.90 -43.96 -27.46
N TYR A 655 -9.15 -44.20 -27.07
CA TYR A 655 -9.49 -45.14 -26.02
C TYR A 655 -10.22 -46.36 -26.58
N ASP A 656 -9.94 -47.53 -26.00
CA ASP A 656 -10.64 -48.78 -26.28
C ASP A 656 -11.07 -49.45 -24.97
N ALA A 657 -12.37 -49.42 -24.69
CA ALA A 657 -13.04 -50.10 -23.58
C ALA A 657 -13.86 -51.32 -24.04
N SER A 658 -13.70 -51.79 -25.27
CA SER A 658 -14.53 -52.85 -25.87
C SER A 658 -14.35 -54.22 -25.19
N ARG A 659 -13.32 -54.36 -24.35
CA ARG A 659 -13.04 -55.57 -23.56
C ARG A 659 -13.72 -55.57 -22.19
N SER A 660 -14.41 -54.49 -21.83
CA SER A 660 -15.18 -54.43 -20.59
C SER A 660 -16.34 -55.41 -20.62
N TYR A 661 -16.64 -56.04 -19.49
CA TYR A 661 -17.66 -57.06 -19.39
C TYR A 661 -18.32 -57.06 -18.02
N ASP A 662 -19.53 -57.62 -17.96
CA ASP A 662 -20.28 -57.78 -16.72
C ASP A 662 -20.37 -59.28 -16.37
N PRO A 663 -19.87 -59.72 -15.20
CA PRO A 663 -19.88 -61.12 -14.81
C PRO A 663 -21.26 -61.77 -14.69
N ASP A 664 -22.29 -61.01 -14.32
CA ASP A 664 -23.65 -61.52 -14.07
C ASP A 664 -24.74 -60.80 -14.88
N GLY A 665 -24.35 -60.00 -15.87
CA GLY A 665 -25.28 -59.24 -16.69
C GLY A 665 -24.70 -58.71 -18.00
N VAL A 666 -25.09 -57.50 -18.37
CA VAL A 666 -24.64 -56.81 -19.59
C VAL A 666 -24.24 -55.38 -19.28
N ILE A 667 -23.19 -54.90 -19.95
CA ILE A 667 -22.82 -53.49 -19.92
C ILE A 667 -23.93 -52.67 -20.57
N LYS A 668 -24.59 -51.85 -19.75
CA LYS A 668 -25.67 -50.94 -20.17
C LYS A 668 -25.11 -49.66 -20.78
N ARG A 669 -23.97 -49.18 -20.27
CA ARG A 669 -23.44 -47.87 -20.64
C ARG A 669 -21.93 -47.78 -20.44
N VAL A 670 -21.25 -47.10 -21.36
CA VAL A 670 -19.88 -46.60 -21.20
C VAL A 670 -19.95 -45.08 -21.08
N ALA A 671 -19.29 -44.51 -20.08
CA ALA A 671 -19.13 -43.07 -19.95
C ALA A 671 -17.63 -42.74 -19.97
N VAL A 672 -17.28 -41.65 -20.65
CA VAL A 672 -15.90 -41.15 -20.69
C VAL A 672 -15.89 -39.70 -20.28
N TRP A 673 -14.96 -39.35 -19.40
CA TRP A 673 -14.82 -38.03 -18.83
C TRP A 673 -13.36 -37.66 -18.83
N SER A 674 -13.06 -36.45 -19.25
CA SER A 674 -11.79 -35.84 -18.94
C SER A 674 -12.02 -34.54 -18.20
N ASP A 675 -11.29 -34.41 -17.09
CA ASP A 675 -11.48 -33.42 -16.03
C ASP A 675 -12.90 -33.41 -15.41
N ARG A 676 -12.98 -33.27 -14.09
CA ARG A 676 -14.23 -33.57 -13.39
C ARG A 676 -15.28 -32.46 -13.52
N TRP A 677 -15.03 -31.35 -14.25
CA TRP A 677 -16.00 -30.25 -14.44
C TRP A 677 -15.82 -29.28 -15.64
N ASN A 678 -14.92 -29.52 -16.61
CA ASN A 678 -14.82 -28.72 -17.84
C ASN A 678 -14.89 -29.56 -19.13
N SER A 679 -16.12 -29.72 -19.61
CA SER A 679 -16.53 -29.66 -21.02
C SER A 679 -16.13 -30.74 -22.06
N VAL A 680 -15.42 -31.82 -21.73
CA VAL A 680 -15.24 -32.96 -22.67
C VAL A 680 -15.57 -34.30 -22.01
N GLY A 681 -16.84 -34.69 -22.07
CA GLY A 681 -17.30 -35.99 -21.57
C GLY A 681 -18.66 -36.39 -22.13
N SER A 682 -18.91 -37.69 -22.20
CA SER A 682 -20.20 -38.25 -22.61
C SER A 682 -20.60 -39.38 -21.68
N TRP A 683 -21.81 -39.28 -21.13
CA TRP A 683 -22.41 -40.36 -20.37
C TRP A 683 -22.71 -41.60 -21.21
N ASN A 684 -22.91 -41.44 -22.52
CA ASN A 684 -23.23 -42.52 -23.47
C ASN A 684 -22.16 -42.54 -24.57
N ALA A 685 -20.92 -42.78 -24.18
CA ALA A 685 -19.81 -42.87 -25.10
C ALA A 685 -19.80 -44.22 -25.85
N PRO A 686 -19.30 -44.27 -27.09
CA PRO A 686 -19.00 -45.54 -27.73
C PRO A 686 -17.89 -46.27 -26.97
N ALA A 687 -17.85 -47.62 -27.08
CA ALA A 687 -16.82 -48.44 -26.42
C ALA A 687 -15.40 -48.16 -26.95
N THR A 688 -15.27 -47.61 -28.15
CA THR A 688 -14.02 -47.08 -28.70
C THR A 688 -14.25 -45.65 -29.20
N GLY A 689 -13.29 -44.76 -28.98
CA GLY A 689 -13.44 -43.36 -29.37
C GLY A 689 -12.16 -42.56 -29.18
N THR A 690 -12.26 -41.24 -29.37
CA THR A 690 -11.11 -40.32 -29.32
C THR A 690 -11.42 -39.09 -28.48
N ILE A 691 -10.44 -38.59 -27.74
CA ILE A 691 -10.46 -37.29 -27.09
C ILE A 691 -9.29 -36.45 -27.61
N VAL A 692 -9.52 -35.16 -27.85
CA VAL A 692 -8.49 -34.21 -28.31
C VAL A 692 -8.22 -33.19 -27.22
N TYR A 693 -6.96 -33.09 -26.80
CA TYR A 693 -6.48 -32.14 -25.83
C TYR A 693 -5.70 -31.02 -26.51
N ASN A 694 -6.24 -29.81 -26.50
CA ASN A 694 -5.68 -28.68 -27.25
C ASN A 694 -4.70 -27.80 -26.45
N GLN A 695 -4.69 -27.92 -25.13
CA GLN A 695 -3.84 -27.10 -24.26
C GLN A 695 -2.78 -27.97 -23.60
N PRO A 696 -1.54 -27.47 -23.45
CA PRO A 696 -0.54 -28.13 -22.61
C PRO A 696 -1.04 -28.21 -21.16
N GLY A 697 -0.78 -29.34 -20.51
CA GLY A 697 -1.25 -29.59 -19.15
C GLY A 697 -1.35 -31.07 -18.83
N ASN A 698 -1.67 -31.36 -17.57
CA ASN A 698 -1.89 -32.72 -17.09
C ASN A 698 -3.40 -32.95 -16.96
N TYR A 699 -3.89 -34.02 -17.57
CA TYR A 699 -5.31 -34.35 -17.62
C TYR A 699 -5.56 -35.71 -16.99
N TRP A 700 -6.73 -35.83 -16.37
CA TRP A 700 -7.26 -37.11 -15.93
C TRP A 700 -8.34 -37.57 -16.91
N MET A 701 -8.31 -38.84 -17.29
CA MET A 701 -9.38 -39.45 -18.06
C MET A 701 -9.94 -40.67 -17.31
N THR A 702 -11.25 -40.63 -17.04
CA THR A 702 -11.99 -41.74 -16.42
C THR A 702 -12.91 -42.37 -17.45
N LEU A 703 -12.80 -43.70 -17.60
CA LEU A 703 -13.75 -44.53 -18.33
C LEU A 703 -14.58 -45.34 -17.34
N ASP A 704 -15.87 -45.06 -17.27
CA ASP A 704 -16.84 -45.77 -16.44
C ASP A 704 -17.65 -46.76 -17.28
N VAL A 705 -17.91 -47.94 -16.72
CA VAL A 705 -18.90 -48.87 -17.24
C VAL A 705 -20.00 -49.10 -16.21
N GLU A 706 -21.25 -49.01 -16.63
CA GLU A 706 -22.44 -49.31 -15.82
C GLU A 706 -23.11 -50.56 -16.37
N ASP A 707 -23.48 -51.49 -15.48
CA ASP A 707 -24.27 -52.67 -15.83
C ASP A 707 -25.78 -52.37 -15.92
N ASN A 708 -26.58 -53.40 -16.23
CA ASN A 708 -28.03 -53.29 -16.31
C ASN A 708 -28.75 -53.15 -14.95
N GLN A 709 -28.04 -53.29 -13.83
CA GLN A 709 -28.56 -53.20 -12.46
C GLN A 709 -28.05 -51.93 -11.72
N GLY A 710 -27.26 -51.09 -12.40
CA GLY A 710 -26.76 -49.82 -11.91
C GLY A 710 -25.42 -49.87 -11.18
N ALA A 711 -24.75 -51.02 -11.06
CA ALA A 711 -23.40 -51.07 -10.50
C ALA A 711 -22.36 -50.61 -11.53
N ARG A 712 -21.23 -50.09 -11.03
CA ARG A 712 -20.23 -49.40 -11.84
C ARG A 712 -18.82 -49.85 -11.51
N ASP A 713 -17.97 -49.86 -12.52
CA ASP A 713 -16.51 -49.93 -12.39
C ASP A 713 -15.86 -48.91 -13.32
N SER A 714 -14.65 -48.48 -12.97
CA SER A 714 -13.94 -47.40 -13.63
C SER A 714 -12.49 -47.80 -13.92
N ALA A 715 -11.98 -47.38 -15.08
CA ALA A 715 -10.56 -47.34 -15.40
C ALA A 715 -10.13 -45.88 -15.52
N GLU A 716 -8.93 -45.56 -15.06
CA GLU A 716 -8.44 -44.20 -15.03
C GLU A 716 -7.05 -44.10 -15.64
N PHE A 717 -6.83 -43.02 -16.39
CA PHE A 717 -5.60 -42.78 -17.13
C PHE A 717 -5.12 -41.34 -16.91
N PHE A 718 -3.80 -41.20 -16.96
CA PHE A 718 -3.12 -39.93 -16.88
C PHE A 718 -2.66 -39.53 -18.26
N ILE A 719 -2.96 -38.29 -18.66
CA ILE A 719 -2.60 -37.80 -19.98
C ILE A 719 -1.80 -36.52 -19.81
N THR A 720 -0.54 -36.53 -20.25
CA THR A 720 0.30 -35.33 -20.23
C THR A 720 0.40 -34.74 -21.63
N VAL A 721 -0.20 -33.57 -21.80
CA VAL A 721 -0.12 -32.80 -23.03
C VAL A 721 1.05 -31.83 -22.90
N LEU A 722 2.08 -32.05 -23.70
CA LEU A 722 3.29 -31.25 -23.71
C LEU A 722 3.04 -29.94 -24.48
N ALA A 723 3.78 -28.89 -24.14
CA ALA A 723 3.89 -27.75 -25.03
C ALA A 723 4.40 -28.24 -26.40
N PRO A 724 3.88 -27.71 -27.53
CA PRO A 724 4.42 -28.04 -28.84
C PRO A 724 5.94 -27.83 -28.82
N ALA A 725 6.72 -28.78 -29.31
CA ALA A 725 8.16 -28.62 -29.40
C ALA A 725 8.45 -27.41 -30.31
N THR A 726 8.76 -26.25 -29.73
CA THR A 726 9.00 -25.02 -30.47
C THR A 726 10.44 -25.01 -30.97
N ARG A 727 10.69 -25.80 -32.02
CA ARG A 727 11.48 -25.26 -33.13
C ARG A 727 10.57 -25.22 -34.35
N PRO A 728 10.10 -24.05 -34.79
CA PRO A 728 9.32 -23.97 -36.02
C PRO A 728 10.12 -24.57 -37.19
N GLU A 729 9.47 -25.39 -38.02
CA GLU A 729 10.11 -26.05 -39.19
C GLU A 729 10.53 -25.04 -40.29
N SER A 730 10.16 -23.76 -40.13
CA SER A 730 10.57 -22.65 -40.98
C SER A 730 11.41 -21.63 -40.19
N PRO A 731 12.21 -20.77 -40.85
CA PRO A 731 12.93 -19.70 -40.17
C PRO A 731 11.97 -18.81 -39.38
N LEU A 732 12.43 -18.35 -38.20
CA LEU A 732 11.71 -17.42 -37.33
C LEU A 732 12.68 -16.29 -36.97
N ILE A 733 12.26 -15.04 -37.06
CA ILE A 733 13.10 -13.88 -36.72
C ILE A 733 13.14 -13.73 -35.20
N GLY A 734 14.22 -14.18 -34.55
CA GLY A 734 14.52 -13.85 -33.16
C GLY A 734 15.08 -12.44 -33.05
N VAL A 735 14.62 -11.65 -32.06
CA VAL A 735 15.15 -10.32 -31.76
C VAL A 735 15.27 -10.11 -30.25
N ALA A 736 16.36 -9.47 -29.80
CA ALA A 736 16.57 -9.10 -28.41
C ALA A 736 17.38 -7.80 -28.31
N PRO A 737 16.93 -6.81 -27.53
CA PRO A 737 15.65 -6.75 -26.83
C PRO A 737 14.46 -6.55 -27.80
N THR A 738 13.23 -6.88 -27.37
CA THR A 738 12.00 -6.72 -28.19
C THR A 738 11.45 -5.30 -28.21
N THR A 739 11.96 -4.45 -27.31
CA THR A 739 11.67 -3.02 -27.22
C THR A 739 12.97 -2.31 -26.84
N LEU A 740 13.21 -1.15 -27.43
CA LEU A 740 14.31 -0.27 -27.05
C LEU A 740 13.72 1.01 -26.43
N SER A 741 14.30 1.47 -25.33
CA SER A 741 13.92 2.74 -24.71
C SER A 741 15.15 3.56 -24.38
N GLN A 742 15.05 4.88 -24.59
CA GLN A 742 16.10 5.84 -24.27
C GLN A 742 15.49 7.10 -23.66
N THR A 743 16.24 7.74 -22.77
CA THR A 743 15.94 9.08 -22.27
C THR A 743 17.16 9.96 -22.50
N VAL A 744 16.94 11.17 -23.02
CA VAL A 744 18.03 12.10 -23.33
C VAL A 744 17.62 13.54 -23.05
N SER A 745 18.53 14.38 -22.56
CA SER A 745 18.29 15.81 -22.41
C SER A 745 18.21 16.51 -23.77
N GLN A 746 17.31 17.49 -23.88
CA GLN A 746 17.20 18.33 -25.08
C GLN A 746 18.58 18.86 -25.51
N GLY A 747 18.92 18.71 -26.79
CA GLY A 747 20.19 19.15 -27.36
C GLY A 747 21.28 18.07 -27.44
N GLN A 748 21.07 16.88 -26.88
CA GLN A 748 22.02 15.76 -26.92
C GLN A 748 21.51 14.59 -27.79
N ASN A 749 22.44 13.76 -28.28
CA ASN A 749 22.10 12.48 -28.91
C ASN A 749 22.03 11.38 -27.85
N ALA A 750 21.00 10.54 -27.90
CA ALA A 750 20.90 9.37 -27.03
C ALA A 750 22.04 8.37 -27.31
N ALA A 751 22.40 7.57 -26.31
CA ALA A 751 23.45 6.58 -26.45
C ALA A 751 23.01 5.48 -27.42
N GLY A 752 23.94 5.02 -28.28
CA GLY A 752 23.69 3.90 -29.19
C GLY A 752 23.39 2.60 -28.44
N GLN A 753 22.52 1.77 -29.00
CA GLN A 753 22.17 0.46 -28.45
C GLN A 753 22.49 -0.65 -29.46
N VAL A 754 22.51 -1.89 -28.98
CA VAL A 754 22.67 -3.07 -29.83
C VAL A 754 21.39 -3.89 -29.78
N LEU A 755 20.85 -4.20 -30.95
CA LEU A 755 19.75 -5.13 -31.17
C LEU A 755 20.34 -6.42 -31.73
N GLU A 756 20.16 -7.55 -31.07
CA GLU A 756 20.56 -8.84 -31.58
C GLU A 756 19.44 -9.46 -32.43
N VAL A 757 19.80 -10.06 -33.55
CA VAL A 757 18.90 -10.74 -34.49
C VAL A 757 19.40 -12.15 -34.74
N TRP A 758 18.54 -13.17 -34.66
CA TRP A 758 18.93 -14.56 -34.96
C TRP A 758 17.81 -15.36 -35.59
N ASN A 759 18.12 -16.55 -36.14
CA ASN A 759 17.11 -17.51 -36.54
C ASN A 759 16.64 -18.34 -35.32
N ALA A 760 15.45 -18.04 -34.80
CA ALA A 760 14.82 -18.80 -33.73
C ALA A 760 14.07 -20.06 -34.22
N GLY A 761 13.99 -20.26 -35.53
CA GLY A 761 13.35 -21.42 -36.19
C GLY A 761 14.35 -22.36 -36.84
N ALA A 762 13.91 -23.12 -37.85
CA ALA A 762 14.75 -24.02 -38.65
C ALA A 762 15.32 -23.35 -39.91
N GLY A 763 16.32 -23.98 -40.56
CA GLY A 763 16.94 -23.48 -41.79
C GLY A 763 17.87 -22.26 -41.60
N THR A 764 18.03 -21.46 -42.66
CA THR A 764 18.82 -20.21 -42.66
C THR A 764 17.87 -19.03 -42.88
N LEU A 765 17.91 -18.04 -42.00
CA LEU A 765 17.18 -16.79 -42.12
C LEU A 765 18.04 -15.77 -42.86
N GLY A 766 17.60 -15.29 -44.03
CA GLY A 766 18.13 -14.06 -44.62
C GLY A 766 17.20 -12.88 -44.30
N TYR A 767 17.67 -11.86 -43.59
CA TYR A 767 16.83 -10.75 -43.13
C TYR A 767 17.29 -9.40 -43.68
N SER A 768 16.35 -8.47 -43.82
CA SER A 768 16.56 -7.04 -44.04
C SER A 768 15.93 -6.24 -42.89
N ILE A 769 16.61 -5.21 -42.41
CA ILE A 769 16.16 -4.36 -41.30
C ILE A 769 16.09 -2.89 -41.73
N SER A 770 15.03 -2.20 -41.30
CA SER A 770 14.78 -0.78 -41.59
C SER A 770 14.11 -0.10 -40.39
N ASP A 771 14.27 1.21 -40.25
CA ASP A 771 13.54 2.06 -39.31
C ASP A 771 12.58 3.02 -40.03
N ASP A 772 11.64 3.62 -39.30
CA ASP A 772 10.61 4.53 -39.82
C ASP A 772 10.75 5.99 -39.34
N ALA A 773 11.83 6.32 -38.63
CA ALA A 773 11.98 7.60 -37.95
C ALA A 773 13.28 8.32 -38.32
N PRO A 774 13.24 9.62 -38.65
CA PRO A 774 14.42 10.36 -39.12
C PRO A 774 15.49 10.60 -38.03
N TRP A 775 15.17 10.34 -36.77
CA TRP A 775 16.08 10.44 -35.63
C TRP A 775 16.67 9.08 -35.21
N LEU A 776 16.35 8.00 -35.92
CA LEU A 776 16.82 6.65 -35.67
C LEU A 776 17.58 6.14 -36.91
N SER A 777 18.51 5.21 -36.72
CA SER A 777 19.16 4.49 -37.82
C SER A 777 19.71 3.14 -37.35
N VAL A 778 19.72 2.15 -38.25
CA VAL A 778 20.15 0.78 -37.97
C VAL A 778 21.24 0.30 -38.96
N ALA A 779 22.24 -0.41 -38.47
CA ALA A 779 23.30 -0.99 -39.31
C ALA A 779 23.89 -2.30 -38.73
N PRO A 780 24.15 -3.35 -39.53
CA PRO A 780 23.90 -3.45 -40.98
C PRO A 780 22.40 -3.59 -41.31
N SER A 781 22.00 -3.18 -42.52
CA SER A 781 20.59 -3.21 -42.96
C SER A 781 20.13 -4.57 -43.52
N THR A 782 21.03 -5.55 -43.62
CA THR A 782 20.74 -6.92 -44.06
C THR A 782 21.73 -7.89 -43.44
N GLY A 783 21.33 -9.15 -43.23
CA GLY A 783 22.20 -10.21 -42.72
C GLY A 783 21.65 -11.62 -42.94
N THR A 784 22.37 -12.63 -42.47
CA THR A 784 21.94 -14.03 -42.49
C THR A 784 22.26 -14.69 -41.17
N SER A 785 21.31 -15.44 -40.59
CA SER A 785 21.51 -16.20 -39.37
C SER A 785 21.07 -17.67 -39.53
N THR A 786 21.86 -18.60 -38.99
CA THR A 786 21.50 -20.02 -38.81
C THR A 786 21.15 -20.39 -37.37
N GLY A 787 21.09 -19.41 -36.48
CA GLY A 787 20.85 -19.56 -35.04
C GLY A 787 21.82 -18.74 -34.19
N GLU A 788 22.92 -18.26 -34.77
CA GLU A 788 23.81 -17.27 -34.19
C GLU A 788 23.15 -15.89 -34.08
N HIS A 789 23.51 -15.16 -33.03
CA HIS A 789 23.01 -13.80 -32.77
C HIS A 789 23.88 -12.76 -33.48
N ASP A 790 23.28 -12.07 -34.44
CA ASP A 790 23.90 -10.99 -35.20
C ASP A 790 23.65 -9.64 -34.50
N PRO A 791 24.70 -8.88 -34.14
CA PRO A 791 24.53 -7.56 -33.52
C PRO A 791 24.21 -6.48 -34.56
N ILE A 792 23.08 -5.82 -34.40
CA ILE A 792 22.65 -4.64 -35.16
C ILE A 792 22.85 -3.39 -34.30
N GLN A 793 23.65 -2.45 -34.79
CA GLN A 793 23.86 -1.16 -34.14
C GLN A 793 22.67 -0.24 -34.39
N VAL A 794 22.09 0.28 -33.31
CA VAL A 794 21.00 1.26 -33.32
C VAL A 794 21.56 2.61 -32.87
N THR A 795 21.48 3.61 -33.75
CA THR A 795 22.05 4.94 -33.52
C THR A 795 20.97 6.02 -33.52
N TYR A 796 21.08 6.96 -32.57
CA TYR A 796 20.08 8.00 -32.30
C TYR A 796 20.60 9.40 -32.68
N GLY A 797 19.89 10.10 -33.56
CA GLY A 797 20.13 11.49 -33.98
C GLY A 797 19.19 12.48 -33.31
N THR A 798 19.17 12.52 -31.98
CA THR A 798 18.08 13.16 -31.19
C THR A 798 18.36 14.60 -30.74
N SER A 799 19.57 15.12 -30.99
CA SER A 799 19.99 16.46 -30.56
C SER A 799 19.13 17.63 -31.05
N ARG A 800 18.34 17.43 -32.11
CA ARG A 800 17.44 18.46 -32.68
C ARG A 800 15.96 18.28 -32.32
N LEU A 801 15.63 17.26 -31.54
CA LEU A 801 14.26 16.99 -31.14
C LEU A 801 13.82 17.95 -30.02
N ALA A 802 12.56 18.36 -30.05
CA ALA A 802 11.93 19.11 -28.97
C ALA A 802 11.66 18.18 -27.76
N PRO A 803 11.45 18.70 -26.55
CA PRO A 803 11.08 17.87 -25.41
C PRO A 803 9.76 17.14 -25.67
N GLY A 804 9.66 15.90 -25.18
CA GLY A 804 8.49 15.05 -25.35
C GLY A 804 8.84 13.61 -25.73
N ASP A 805 7.79 12.80 -25.86
CA ASP A 805 7.89 11.38 -26.23
C ASP A 805 7.87 11.19 -27.74
N TYR A 806 8.80 10.39 -28.23
CA TYR A 806 8.90 9.96 -29.60
C TYR A 806 8.84 8.43 -29.64
N SER A 807 8.14 7.91 -30.65
CA SER A 807 8.12 6.49 -30.95
C SER A 807 8.58 6.25 -32.38
N ALA A 808 9.25 5.12 -32.58
CA ALA A 808 9.68 4.61 -33.87
C ALA A 808 9.55 3.09 -33.88
N VAL A 809 9.59 2.51 -35.06
CA VAL A 809 9.50 1.07 -35.27
C VAL A 809 10.66 0.62 -36.15
N ILE A 810 11.48 -0.29 -35.62
CA ILE A 810 12.44 -1.05 -36.41
C ILE A 810 11.70 -2.28 -36.97
N THR A 811 11.73 -2.46 -38.29
CA THR A 811 11.06 -3.54 -39.01
C THR A 811 12.09 -4.50 -39.60
N LEU A 812 11.97 -5.78 -39.28
CA LEU A 812 12.75 -6.88 -39.84
C LEU A 812 11.89 -7.68 -40.81
N THR A 813 12.39 -7.93 -42.01
CA THR A 813 11.71 -8.70 -43.06
C THR A 813 12.61 -9.82 -43.55
N GLY A 814 12.05 -11.01 -43.78
CA GLY A 814 12.78 -12.17 -44.29
C GLY A 814 11.83 -13.32 -44.68
N PRO A 815 12.35 -14.45 -45.18
CA PRO A 815 11.55 -15.64 -45.49
C PRO A 815 11.21 -16.43 -44.20
N ALA A 816 10.64 -15.75 -43.22
CA ALA A 816 10.23 -16.28 -41.93
C ALA A 816 8.72 -16.19 -41.74
N SER A 817 8.13 -17.11 -40.98
CA SER A 817 6.68 -17.12 -40.74
C SER A 817 6.18 -15.92 -39.93
N ASP A 818 7.06 -15.29 -39.15
CA ASP A 818 6.80 -14.09 -38.34
C ASP A 818 7.29 -12.79 -39.01
N SER A 819 7.55 -12.81 -40.32
CA SER A 819 7.93 -11.62 -41.09
C SER A 819 6.71 -10.85 -41.63
N PRO A 820 6.67 -9.50 -41.53
CA PRO A 820 7.66 -8.66 -40.88
C PRO A 820 7.53 -8.68 -39.35
N ARG A 821 8.67 -8.69 -38.66
CA ARG A 821 8.75 -8.56 -37.20
C ARG A 821 9.18 -7.15 -36.83
N THR A 822 8.51 -6.55 -35.84
CA THR A 822 8.75 -5.16 -35.44
C THR A 822 9.31 -5.07 -34.02
N VAL A 823 10.23 -4.13 -33.79
CA VAL A 823 10.77 -3.74 -32.49
C VAL A 823 10.38 -2.28 -32.25
N ALA A 824 9.63 -2.03 -31.18
CA ALA A 824 9.26 -0.68 -30.81
C ALA A 824 10.46 0.05 -30.18
N VAL A 825 10.64 1.31 -30.56
CA VAL A 825 11.66 2.18 -30.00
C VAL A 825 10.99 3.40 -29.40
N TYR A 826 11.14 3.58 -28.09
CA TYR A 826 10.64 4.73 -27.35
C TYR A 826 11.80 5.65 -26.98
N LEU A 827 11.61 6.94 -27.18
CA LEU A 827 12.57 7.96 -26.81
C LEU A 827 11.85 9.07 -26.05
N HIS A 828 12.28 9.34 -24.83
CA HIS A 828 11.87 10.54 -24.12
C HIS A 828 12.97 11.61 -24.22
N VAL A 829 12.63 12.79 -24.72
CA VAL A 829 13.52 13.95 -24.69
C VAL A 829 13.13 14.82 -23.50
N ASN A 830 13.96 14.79 -22.45
CA ASN A 830 13.80 15.59 -21.23
C ASN A 830 13.83 17.09 -21.55
N GLY A 831 12.93 17.86 -20.92
CA GLY A 831 12.94 19.32 -20.93
C GLY A 831 14.21 19.91 -20.28
N ALA A 832 14.52 21.19 -20.51
CA ALA A 832 15.64 21.83 -19.81
C ALA A 832 15.29 22.17 -18.36
N LEU A 833 16.28 22.21 -17.45
CA LEU A 833 16.10 22.79 -16.10
C LEU A 833 15.77 24.28 -16.21
N VAL A 834 14.75 24.73 -15.49
CA VAL A 834 14.29 26.13 -15.47
C VAL A 834 14.33 26.66 -14.04
N ALA A 835 15.08 27.74 -13.83
CA ALA A 835 15.00 28.54 -12.61
C ALA A 835 13.91 29.61 -12.78
N ASP A 836 13.05 29.80 -11.79
CA ASP A 836 11.93 30.75 -11.91
C ASP A 836 12.36 32.16 -11.53
N ALA A 837 12.13 33.13 -12.43
CA ALA A 837 12.29 34.53 -12.09
C ALA A 837 11.13 34.98 -11.17
N GLN A 838 11.45 35.77 -10.13
CA GLN A 838 10.46 36.21 -9.15
C GLN A 838 10.52 37.73 -8.97
N THR A 839 9.39 38.34 -8.64
CA THR A 839 9.32 39.72 -8.15
C THR A 839 8.63 39.72 -6.79
N VAL A 840 9.33 40.21 -5.78
CA VAL A 840 8.87 40.22 -4.38
C VAL A 840 8.92 41.64 -3.82
N GLY A 841 8.07 41.93 -2.83
CA GLY A 841 8.01 43.23 -2.16
C GLY A 841 8.32 43.11 -0.68
N THR A 842 9.11 44.05 -0.14
CA THR A 842 9.34 44.19 1.29
C THR A 842 9.24 45.66 1.70
N LEU A 843 9.20 45.89 3.02
CA LEU A 843 9.42 47.20 3.62
C LEU A 843 10.92 47.35 3.90
N GLU A 844 11.44 48.57 3.89
CA GLU A 844 12.79 48.83 4.38
C GLU A 844 12.93 48.45 5.86
N ASP A 845 14.17 48.21 6.30
CA ASP A 845 14.56 47.78 7.65
C ASP A 845 13.95 46.48 8.18
N ARG A 846 13.16 45.78 7.36
CA ARG A 846 12.48 44.54 7.75
C ARG A 846 12.99 43.33 6.96
N PRO A 847 13.49 42.29 7.64
CA PRO A 847 13.79 41.01 6.99
C PRO A 847 12.56 40.37 6.35
N PHE A 848 12.74 39.79 5.17
CA PHE A 848 11.72 39.13 4.37
C PHE A 848 12.19 37.75 3.91
N ALA A 849 11.34 36.73 4.07
CA ALA A 849 11.65 35.38 3.62
C ALA A 849 11.43 35.24 2.10
N VAL A 850 12.41 34.67 1.40
CA VAL A 850 12.37 34.42 -0.04
C VAL A 850 12.67 32.94 -0.28
N THR A 851 11.72 32.24 -0.91
CA THR A 851 11.91 30.84 -1.32
C THR A 851 12.17 30.77 -2.82
N LEU A 852 13.35 30.28 -3.21
CA LEU A 852 13.70 30.07 -4.61
C LEU A 852 12.95 28.88 -5.18
N THR A 853 12.47 29.01 -6.42
CA THR A 853 11.73 27.95 -7.11
C THR A 853 12.33 27.67 -8.48
N GLY A 854 12.14 26.44 -8.93
CA GLY A 854 12.58 26.00 -10.24
C GLY A 854 11.94 24.66 -10.57
N SER A 855 11.98 24.30 -11.85
CA SER A 855 11.40 23.07 -12.38
C SER A 855 12.43 22.31 -13.20
N GLY A 856 12.31 20.99 -13.18
CA GLY A 856 13.11 20.05 -13.95
C GLY A 856 12.27 18.85 -14.40
N PRO A 857 12.70 18.14 -15.45
CA PRO A 857 11.98 17.01 -16.02
C PRO A 857 12.20 15.73 -15.20
N GLY A 858 11.52 15.57 -14.06
CA GLY A 858 11.59 14.30 -13.34
C GLY A 858 11.28 14.30 -11.84
N GLY A 859 10.95 15.44 -11.22
CA GLY A 859 10.65 15.47 -9.79
C GLY A 859 11.87 15.17 -8.90
N GLU A 860 13.08 15.21 -9.46
CA GLU A 860 14.31 15.02 -8.70
C GLU A 860 14.55 16.17 -7.71
N THR A 861 15.35 15.91 -6.68
CA THR A 861 15.77 16.92 -5.70
C THR A 861 16.62 17.99 -6.37
N LEU A 862 16.03 19.17 -6.58
CA LEU A 862 16.71 20.33 -7.13
C LEU A 862 17.56 21.05 -6.07
N THR A 863 18.78 21.42 -6.45
CA THR A 863 19.66 22.28 -5.65
C THR A 863 19.70 23.68 -6.24
N PHE A 864 19.84 24.69 -5.38
CA PHE A 864 19.74 26.10 -5.73
C PHE A 864 21.01 26.82 -5.35
N ASN A 865 21.61 27.55 -6.31
CA ASN A 865 22.84 28.29 -6.08
C ASN A 865 22.66 29.77 -6.45
N VAL A 866 22.93 30.67 -5.50
CA VAL A 866 22.93 32.11 -5.73
C VAL A 866 24.20 32.50 -6.46
N VAL A 867 24.04 33.07 -7.65
CA VAL A 867 25.15 33.46 -8.54
C VAL A 867 25.61 34.89 -8.28
N THR A 868 24.65 35.82 -8.20
CA THR A 868 24.94 37.25 -7.96
C THR A 868 24.14 37.69 -6.75
N PRO A 869 24.78 38.17 -5.67
CA PRO A 869 24.07 38.64 -4.49
C PRO A 869 23.38 40.00 -4.72
N PRO A 870 22.42 40.39 -3.86
CA PRO A 870 21.80 41.71 -3.90
C PRO A 870 22.76 42.85 -3.54
N ALA A 871 22.44 44.07 -3.97
CA ALA A 871 23.29 45.26 -3.78
C ALA A 871 22.80 46.19 -2.65
N LYS A 872 21.52 46.15 -2.30
CA LYS A 872 20.86 46.98 -1.27
C LYS A 872 20.41 46.19 -0.05
N GLY A 873 20.76 44.91 0.04
CA GLY A 873 20.51 44.07 1.20
C GLY A 873 21.44 42.87 1.24
N VAL A 874 21.23 42.00 2.23
CA VAL A 874 22.02 40.79 2.46
C VAL A 874 21.10 39.58 2.48
N LEU A 875 21.52 38.51 1.81
CA LEU A 875 20.87 37.20 1.90
C LEU A 875 21.52 36.36 3.01
N SER A 876 20.69 35.68 3.80
CA SER A 876 21.11 34.71 4.81
C SER A 876 20.23 33.45 4.76
N GLY A 877 20.68 32.34 5.34
CA GLY A 877 19.99 31.03 5.26
C GLY A 877 20.62 30.05 4.27
N VAL A 878 19.88 28.99 3.93
CA VAL A 878 20.31 27.94 2.98
C VAL A 878 19.26 27.82 1.90
N ALA A 879 19.67 27.96 0.64
CA ALA A 879 18.76 27.84 -0.49
C ALA A 879 18.09 26.44 -0.53
N PRO A 880 16.81 26.33 -0.92
CA PRO A 880 15.97 27.38 -1.52
C PRO A 880 15.39 28.41 -0.53
N SER A 881 15.46 28.17 0.78
CA SER A 881 14.84 29.03 1.80
C SER A 881 15.81 30.09 2.34
N LEU A 882 15.74 31.29 1.77
CA LEU A 882 16.61 32.42 2.12
C LEU A 882 15.83 33.52 2.87
N THR A 883 16.55 34.36 3.59
CA THR A 883 16.04 35.59 4.18
C THR A 883 16.79 36.77 3.58
N TYR A 884 16.07 37.69 2.95
CA TYR A 884 16.56 38.96 2.46
C TYR A 884 16.36 40.04 3.52
N THR A 885 17.45 40.68 3.93
CA THR A 885 17.42 41.81 4.87
C THR A 885 17.90 43.06 4.13
N PRO A 886 17.04 44.05 3.89
CA PRO A 886 17.47 45.35 3.38
C PRO A 886 18.56 45.96 4.28
N ASN A 887 19.49 46.70 3.68
CA ASN A 887 20.36 47.59 4.45
C ASN A 887 19.52 48.69 5.11
N ALA A 888 20.03 49.29 6.18
CA ALA A 888 19.35 50.40 6.85
C ALA A 888 19.02 51.53 5.85
N ASP A 889 17.78 52.03 5.91
CA ASP A 889 17.24 53.13 5.09
C ASP A 889 17.26 52.84 3.56
N ALA A 890 17.35 51.56 3.16
CA ALA A 890 17.45 51.19 1.76
C ALA A 890 16.07 50.98 1.11
N ASN A 891 15.73 51.80 0.12
CA ASN A 891 14.48 51.69 -0.66
C ASN A 891 14.70 51.57 -2.17
N GLY A 892 13.61 51.36 -2.91
CA GLY A 892 13.57 51.19 -4.36
C GLY A 892 13.79 49.74 -4.79
N SER A 893 14.28 49.53 -6.02
CA SER A 893 14.50 48.16 -6.54
C SER A 893 15.92 47.65 -6.25
N ASP A 894 16.00 46.39 -5.84
CA ASP A 894 17.21 45.57 -5.77
C ASP A 894 17.01 44.25 -6.54
N ARG A 895 18.09 43.52 -6.83
CA ARG A 895 18.01 42.22 -7.51
C ARG A 895 19.15 41.30 -7.16
N PHE A 896 18.90 39.99 -7.24
CA PHE A 896 19.92 38.96 -7.19
C PHE A 896 19.60 37.85 -8.19
N THR A 897 20.58 37.04 -8.57
CA THR A 897 20.38 35.96 -9.56
C THR A 897 20.75 34.60 -8.99
N PHE A 898 20.04 33.55 -9.38
CA PHE A 898 20.31 32.17 -8.96
C PHE A 898 20.17 31.19 -10.12
N LYS A 899 20.70 29.99 -9.95
CA LYS A 899 20.54 28.85 -10.86
C LYS A 899 20.02 27.64 -10.10
N VAL A 900 19.46 26.71 -10.85
CA VAL A 900 18.97 25.41 -10.39
C VAL A 900 19.84 24.30 -10.97
N SER A 901 20.15 23.27 -10.18
CA SER A 901 20.93 22.11 -10.60
C SER A 901 20.35 20.81 -10.05
N ASP A 902 20.36 19.76 -10.88
CA ASP A 902 20.01 18.38 -10.54
C ASP A 902 21.25 17.53 -10.15
N GLY A 903 22.42 18.17 -10.01
CA GLY A 903 23.69 17.50 -9.74
C GLY A 903 24.47 17.06 -10.99
N GLN A 904 23.90 17.16 -12.19
CA GLN A 904 24.58 16.89 -13.47
C GLN A 904 24.58 18.09 -14.42
N LEU A 905 23.48 18.86 -14.43
CA LEU A 905 23.25 20.02 -15.27
C LEU A 905 22.95 21.26 -14.42
N GLU A 906 23.11 22.45 -15.02
CA GLU A 906 22.70 23.72 -14.43
C GLU A 906 21.77 24.47 -15.38
N SER A 907 20.76 25.14 -14.83
CA SER A 907 19.86 26.02 -15.58
C SER A 907 20.56 27.31 -16.06
N ALA A 908 19.89 28.03 -16.97
CA ALA A 908 20.18 29.45 -17.16
C ALA A 908 19.87 30.24 -15.87
N PRO A 909 20.58 31.34 -15.58
CA PRO A 909 20.35 32.13 -14.37
C PRO A 909 18.99 32.85 -14.41
N ALA A 910 18.22 32.73 -13.34
CA ALA A 910 17.00 33.49 -13.10
C ALA A 910 17.26 34.70 -12.19
N THR A 911 16.43 35.73 -12.32
CA THR A 911 16.54 36.97 -11.54
C THR A 911 15.39 37.06 -10.55
N VAL A 912 15.72 37.31 -9.28
CA VAL A 912 14.76 37.76 -8.26
C VAL A 912 14.88 39.27 -8.14
N THR A 913 13.78 39.98 -8.40
CA THR A 913 13.67 41.43 -8.22
C THR A 913 12.98 41.71 -6.89
N VAL A 914 13.59 42.54 -6.04
CA VAL A 914 13.04 42.95 -4.75
C VAL A 914 12.64 44.42 -4.83
N ALA A 915 11.36 44.71 -4.64
CA ALA A 915 10.85 46.06 -4.46
C ALA A 915 10.83 46.40 -2.96
N ILE A 916 11.65 47.35 -2.55
CA ILE A 916 11.75 47.80 -1.16
C ILE A 916 10.99 49.12 -1.05
N ASN A 917 9.86 49.09 -0.34
CA ASN A 917 9.05 50.27 -0.11
C ASN A 917 9.60 51.06 1.07
N ALA A 918 9.78 52.37 0.88
CA ALA A 918 10.16 53.29 1.93
C ALA A 918 9.07 53.37 3.03
N VAL A 919 9.50 53.60 4.26
CA VAL A 919 8.71 53.68 5.49
C VAL A 919 9.17 54.90 6.27
N ASN A 920 8.22 55.74 6.70
CA ASN A 920 8.54 57.02 7.32
C ASN A 920 9.33 56.89 8.65
N ASP A 921 10.42 57.63 8.82
CA ASP A 921 11.25 57.71 10.01
C ASP A 921 10.96 58.94 10.89
N PRO A 922 11.23 58.86 12.22
CA PRO A 922 11.07 60.00 13.10
C PRO A 922 11.96 61.20 12.75
N PRO A 923 11.42 62.43 12.74
CA PRO A 923 12.19 63.62 12.47
C PRO A 923 13.15 63.90 13.61
N THR A 924 14.28 64.52 13.29
CA THR A 924 15.29 64.88 14.28
C THR A 924 15.59 66.37 14.26
N PHE A 925 15.89 66.90 15.45
CA PHE A 925 16.24 68.31 15.63
C PHE A 925 17.12 68.51 16.87
N THR A 926 17.78 69.66 16.97
CA THR A 926 18.65 70.03 18.10
C THR A 926 18.29 71.41 18.64
N LEU A 927 18.14 71.52 19.96
CA LEU A 927 17.96 72.81 20.64
C LEU A 927 19.32 73.51 20.81
N ARG A 928 19.37 74.82 20.55
CA ARG A 928 20.57 75.65 20.69
C ARG A 928 21.04 75.80 22.13
N GLY A 929 20.13 75.72 23.10
CA GLY A 929 20.46 75.84 24.51
C GLY A 929 19.34 75.38 25.43
N ALA A 930 19.66 75.18 26.71
CA ALA A 930 18.71 74.70 27.72
C ALA A 930 17.85 75.82 28.34
N SER A 931 18.22 77.10 28.13
CA SER A 931 17.44 78.23 28.68
C SER A 931 17.54 79.53 27.88
N VAL A 932 16.51 80.36 27.99
CA VAL A 932 16.42 81.73 27.46
C VAL A 932 15.98 82.68 28.56
N THR A 933 16.56 83.88 28.61
CA THR A 933 16.09 84.95 29.51
C THR A 933 15.52 86.12 28.71
N ALA A 934 14.37 86.65 29.14
CA ALA A 934 13.75 87.84 28.57
C ALA A 934 13.39 88.86 29.67
N ARG A 935 13.42 90.15 29.35
CA ARG A 935 13.01 91.20 30.29
C ARG A 935 11.48 91.24 30.41
N LYS A 936 10.95 91.46 31.60
CA LYS A 936 9.51 91.75 31.79
C LYS A 936 9.12 92.97 30.95
N ASN A 937 7.91 92.94 30.39
CA ASN A 937 7.38 93.94 29.45
C ASN A 937 8.11 94.03 28.09
N ALA A 938 9.05 93.13 27.78
CA ALA A 938 9.68 93.11 26.46
C ALA A 938 8.65 92.93 25.34
N GLY A 939 8.97 93.47 24.16
CA GLY A 939 8.25 93.17 22.93
C GLY A 939 8.39 91.69 22.53
N ILE A 940 7.89 91.35 21.35
CA ILE A 940 8.05 89.99 20.79
C ILE A 940 9.54 89.65 20.75
N GLN A 941 9.90 88.54 21.38
CA GLN A 941 11.21 87.91 21.28
C GLN A 941 11.18 87.01 20.05
N SER A 942 12.23 87.09 19.23
CA SER A 942 12.42 86.25 18.05
C SER A 942 13.87 85.80 18.02
N LEU A 943 14.09 84.50 18.21
CA LEU A 943 15.40 83.89 18.33
C LEU A 943 15.60 82.92 17.16
N ALA A 944 16.21 83.41 16.09
CA ALA A 944 16.54 82.59 14.92
C ALA A 944 17.57 81.51 15.28
N GLY A 945 17.40 80.33 14.68
CA GLY A 945 18.25 79.16 14.94
C GLY A 945 18.19 78.65 16.37
N TRP A 946 17.05 78.81 17.05
CA TRP A 946 16.83 78.21 18.37
C TRP A 946 16.72 76.69 18.26
N VAL A 947 16.05 76.22 17.22
CA VAL A 947 16.15 74.85 16.74
C VAL A 947 17.07 74.81 15.53
N THR A 948 17.98 73.84 15.51
CA THR A 948 18.95 73.60 14.44
C THR A 948 19.01 72.13 14.09
N ARG A 949 19.69 71.77 13.00
CA ARG A 949 19.81 70.38 12.52
C ARG A 949 18.45 69.69 12.34
N ILE A 950 17.48 70.42 11.77
CA ILE A 950 16.16 69.91 11.45
C ILE A 950 16.32 68.94 10.27
N ARG A 951 15.87 67.70 10.46
CA ARG A 951 15.85 66.64 9.44
C ARG A 951 14.51 65.91 9.52
N PRO A 952 13.77 65.77 8.40
CA PRO A 952 12.58 64.92 8.36
C PRO A 952 12.92 63.46 8.64
N GLY A 953 14.05 62.97 8.11
CA GLY A 953 14.65 61.68 8.45
C GLY A 953 15.84 61.39 7.54
N PRO A 954 16.08 60.15 7.12
CA PRO A 954 17.12 59.77 6.15
C PRO A 954 16.96 60.43 4.77
N ALA A 955 17.84 60.07 3.84
CA ALA A 955 18.03 60.83 2.59
C ALA A 955 16.83 60.77 1.64
N ASP A 956 16.07 59.69 1.66
CA ASP A 956 14.85 59.46 0.89
C ASP A 956 13.65 60.29 1.39
N GLU A 957 13.71 60.76 2.63
CA GLU A 957 12.68 61.60 3.25
C GLU A 957 12.99 63.09 3.15
N ALA A 958 14.08 63.46 2.48
CA ALA A 958 14.54 64.85 2.39
C ALA A 958 13.51 65.82 1.80
N GLY A 959 12.48 65.30 1.10
CA GLY A 959 11.37 66.08 0.55
C GLY A 959 10.23 66.40 1.53
N GLN A 960 10.19 65.77 2.70
CA GLN A 960 9.15 65.97 3.70
C GLN A 960 9.32 67.28 4.48
N THR A 961 8.21 67.80 5.01
CA THR A 961 8.16 69.08 5.72
C THR A 961 8.05 68.90 7.22
N VAL A 962 9.04 69.40 7.97
CA VAL A 962 9.03 69.35 9.44
C VAL A 962 8.34 70.56 10.07
N SER A 963 7.40 70.29 10.97
CA SER A 963 6.65 71.24 11.80
C SER A 963 6.98 71.03 13.29
N PHE A 964 6.76 72.05 14.13
CA PHE A 964 7.03 71.96 15.58
C PHE A 964 5.77 72.23 16.38
N THR A 965 5.54 71.39 17.39
CA THR A 965 4.54 71.65 18.43
C THR A 965 5.24 71.98 19.74
N ALA A 966 4.88 73.10 20.34
CA ALA A 966 5.42 73.54 21.63
C ALA A 966 4.29 73.68 22.66
N SER A 967 4.51 73.15 23.86
CA SER A 967 3.68 73.38 25.04
C SER A 967 4.53 73.99 26.14
N ASN A 968 3.92 74.67 27.12
CA ASN A 968 4.68 75.24 28.23
C ASN A 968 3.94 75.12 29.56
N SER A 969 4.72 75.00 30.64
CA SER A 969 4.20 74.75 32.00
C SER A 969 3.63 75.99 32.69
N ASN A 970 3.79 77.19 32.14
CA ASN A 970 3.24 78.42 32.73
C ASN A 970 2.73 79.39 31.65
N PRO A 971 1.57 79.10 31.03
CA PRO A 971 1.04 79.89 29.92
C PRO A 971 0.77 81.35 30.28
N SER A 972 0.45 81.62 31.55
CA SER A 972 0.16 82.97 32.05
C SER A 972 1.36 83.92 32.04
N LEU A 973 2.58 83.37 31.90
CA LEU A 973 3.82 84.14 31.78
C LEU A 973 3.94 84.86 30.42
N PHE A 974 3.13 84.47 29.43
CA PHE A 974 3.24 84.93 28.05
C PHE A 974 1.95 85.58 27.55
N ALA A 975 2.09 86.75 26.91
CA ALA A 975 1.03 87.37 26.12
C ALA A 975 0.92 86.77 24.70
N VAL A 976 2.02 86.21 24.19
CA VAL A 976 2.05 85.36 22.98
C VAL A 976 2.82 84.10 23.36
N GLN A 977 2.16 82.94 23.29
CA GLN A 977 2.73 81.66 23.72
C GLN A 977 4.03 81.33 22.95
N PRO A 978 4.99 80.62 23.56
CA PRO A 978 6.16 80.14 22.85
C PRO A 978 5.79 79.24 21.67
N ALA A 979 6.22 79.63 20.47
CA ALA A 979 6.03 78.88 19.24
C ALA A 979 7.35 78.80 18.47
N ILE A 980 7.56 77.69 17.75
CA ILE A 980 8.71 77.47 16.88
C ILE A 980 8.19 77.28 15.46
N ASP A 981 8.72 78.03 14.51
CA ASP A 981 8.40 77.88 13.09
C ASP A 981 9.24 76.78 12.41
N GLY A 982 8.90 76.43 11.16
CA GLY A 982 9.62 75.40 10.39
C GLY A 982 11.09 75.76 10.09
N ALA A 983 11.49 77.03 10.25
CA ALA A 983 12.89 77.45 10.12
C ALA A 983 13.67 77.32 11.45
N GLY A 984 13.01 76.90 12.53
CA GLY A 984 13.61 76.74 13.85
C GLY A 984 13.74 78.03 14.66
N THR A 985 12.95 79.06 14.33
CA THR A 985 12.92 80.33 15.08
C THR A 985 11.95 80.24 16.23
N LEU A 986 12.43 80.47 17.45
CA LEU A 986 11.57 80.56 18.64
C LEU A 986 11.00 81.98 18.75
N THR A 987 9.68 82.10 18.85
CA THR A 987 8.98 83.36 19.11
C THR A 987 8.11 83.28 20.35
N PHE A 988 8.13 84.34 21.17
CA PHE A 988 7.25 84.49 22.33
C PHE A 988 7.18 85.94 22.76
N ARG A 989 6.15 86.32 23.52
CA ARG A 989 6.06 87.65 24.13
C ARG A 989 5.74 87.52 25.61
N PRO A 990 6.61 87.98 26.53
CA PRO A 990 6.30 88.01 27.95
C PRO A 990 5.05 88.84 28.25
N ALA A 991 4.22 88.40 29.19
CA ALA A 991 3.07 89.17 29.67
C ALA A 991 3.52 90.41 30.45
N LYS A 992 2.73 91.48 30.42
CA LYS A 992 3.06 92.71 31.16
C LYS A 992 3.09 92.43 32.67
N ALA A 993 4.10 92.99 33.34
CA ALA A 993 4.31 92.90 34.79
C ALA A 993 4.38 91.49 35.41
N ARG A 994 4.67 90.44 34.61
CA ARG A 994 4.88 89.07 35.10
C ARG A 994 6.38 88.73 35.12
N THR A 995 6.81 88.00 36.15
CA THR A 995 8.17 87.44 36.29
C THR A 995 8.06 85.98 36.73
N GLY A 996 8.97 85.12 36.28
CA GLY A 996 8.93 83.69 36.60
C GLY A 996 9.63 82.82 35.54
N GLY A 997 9.53 81.51 35.69
CA GLY A 997 10.05 80.53 34.74
C GLY A 997 8.91 79.70 34.11
N ALA A 998 9.11 79.26 32.88
CA ALA A 998 8.28 78.27 32.21
C ALA A 998 9.17 77.22 31.54
N THR A 999 8.85 75.95 31.71
CA THR A 999 9.46 74.86 30.95
C THR A 999 8.65 74.68 29.67
N VAL A 1000 9.31 74.77 28.52
CA VAL A 1000 8.73 74.56 27.20
C VAL A 1000 9.11 73.16 26.73
N THR A 1001 8.13 72.35 26.37
CA THR A 1001 8.31 71.02 25.76
C THR A 1001 8.00 71.12 24.28
N VAL A 1002 8.90 70.61 23.45
CA VAL A 1002 8.83 70.70 21.99
C VAL A 1002 9.07 69.32 21.39
N PHE A 1003 8.25 68.95 20.41
CA PHE A 1003 8.55 67.86 19.48
C PHE A 1003 8.29 68.33 18.04
N ALA A 1004 9.06 67.77 17.12
CA ALA A 1004 8.86 67.89 15.69
C ALA A 1004 7.89 66.82 15.16
N ARG A 1005 7.12 67.18 14.12
CA ARG A 1005 6.39 66.26 13.24
C ARG A 1005 6.66 66.56 11.78
N ASP A 1006 6.92 65.55 10.97
CA ASP A 1006 6.92 65.64 9.50
C ASP A 1006 5.52 65.33 8.91
N ASP A 1007 5.44 65.29 7.58
CA ASP A 1007 4.25 64.98 6.79
C ASP A 1007 4.33 63.62 6.05
N GLY A 1008 5.27 62.73 6.44
CA GLY A 1008 5.50 61.44 5.80
C GLY A 1008 4.44 60.37 6.09
N GLY A 1009 3.73 60.46 7.21
CA GLY A 1009 2.62 59.60 7.58
C GLY A 1009 3.03 58.27 8.25
N THR A 1010 2.13 57.67 9.03
CA THR A 1010 2.43 56.47 9.84
C THR A 1010 2.12 55.14 9.16
N ALA A 1011 2.04 55.12 7.83
CA ALA A 1011 1.73 53.89 7.08
C ALA A 1011 2.86 52.87 7.22
N ASN A 1012 2.54 51.57 7.13
CA ASN A 1012 3.52 50.46 7.18
C ASN A 1012 4.42 50.43 8.42
N GLY A 1013 4.03 51.08 9.52
CA GLY A 1013 4.81 51.16 10.76
C GLY A 1013 5.69 52.40 10.89
N GLY A 1014 5.60 53.35 9.94
CA GLY A 1014 6.34 54.61 9.98
C GLY A 1014 5.92 55.55 11.13
N SER A 1015 6.74 56.57 11.41
CA SER A 1015 6.60 57.41 12.59
C SER A 1015 6.89 58.90 12.34
N ASP A 1016 5.82 59.70 12.26
CA ASP A 1016 5.90 61.16 12.02
C ASP A 1016 6.34 61.98 13.23
N GLN A 1017 6.74 61.37 14.35
CA GLN A 1017 6.93 62.10 15.61
C GLN A 1017 8.30 61.86 16.23
N SER A 1018 9.04 62.95 16.38
CA SER A 1018 10.31 62.96 17.11
C SER A 1018 10.10 62.73 18.62
N ALA A 1019 11.20 62.36 19.30
CA ALA A 1019 11.28 62.44 20.75
C ALA A 1019 11.11 63.89 21.26
N SER A 1020 10.37 64.07 22.34
CA SER A 1020 10.18 65.38 22.98
C SER A 1020 11.46 65.90 23.61
N ARG A 1021 11.73 67.21 23.45
CA ARG A 1021 12.83 67.93 24.09
C ARG A 1021 12.32 69.12 24.91
N THR A 1022 13.07 69.54 25.93
CA THR A 1022 12.64 70.63 26.82
C THR A 1022 13.70 71.72 26.97
N PHE A 1023 13.26 72.95 27.21
CA PHE A 1023 14.11 74.08 27.62
C PHE A 1023 13.31 75.05 28.49
N THR A 1024 13.99 75.93 29.23
CA THR A 1024 13.31 76.89 30.13
C THR A 1024 13.35 78.32 29.61
N ILE A 1025 12.25 79.06 29.71
CA ILE A 1025 12.20 80.50 29.49
C ILE A 1025 12.02 81.20 30.84
N THR A 1026 12.92 82.13 31.15
CA THR A 1026 12.88 82.92 32.38
C THR A 1026 12.61 84.39 32.07
N VAL A 1027 11.54 84.95 32.64
CA VAL A 1027 11.20 86.38 32.52
C VAL A 1027 11.55 87.10 33.82
N ARG A 1028 12.40 88.13 33.73
CA ARG A 1028 12.89 88.91 34.89
C ARG A 1028 12.65 90.41 34.75
#